data_AF-A0A964XLR1-F1
#
_entry.id   AF-A0A964XLR1-F1
#
_cell.length_a   1.000
_cell.length_b   1.000
_cell.length_c   1.000
_cell.angle_alpha   90.00
_cell.angle_beta   90.00
_cell.angle_gamma   90.00
#
_symmetry.space_group_name_H-M   'P 1'
#
loop_
_entity.id
_entity.type
_entity.pdbx_description
1 polymer ?
#
loop_
_entity_poly.entity_id
_entity_poly.type
_entity_poly.pdbx_seq_one_letter_code
_entity_poly.pdbx_strand_id
1 'polypeptide(L)'
;MSGTTTSRRARVRAAQLNGVDAVEVSDDGLVLTVTFLGKAPHGLCAENVRIDGGRRITGISAVDISVEREEDPELDDRLYVTVDKAGDTSRYRLSVVETDPYGRPGDVPFRGFDQRYHSAEFAFRPDCPTPFDCKDQSDSEQEFPAAPIVDYTARDYDTIRKLLLDRLALTTPDWVERNPADLGMTLVELLAYTGDQISYQQDAVATEAYLDTARRRVSVRRHVRLIDYAMHDGLAARAYVSVETVGEHTLLPGTFRFASVDVRSLDPHDRPEPGTVVDDADLAELDERGSVEVFEPVVADEPLRLREAHNTIRLWTWGGEVCALPKGATAATLRDAWQDLETCSERQLDLVPGDLLILEEVKGARTGTPGDADPEHRQAVRLTSVTPAVDRVEDQPVLEVTWAAEDALRFPLRLATPAGRDCAPVEDVTVARGNVVLVDHGRSLAWCGDGIAELETVTVPQVPAVAGDCAPPAFGCVDRDEGNAPGRLITALTDRTEDGAALTPDDVRELCDVVGEAAVTRAGIGLELAGQRGEKVLPGTAYAQAAALRTLLAQSVYPGIVPRFRPRLGRSPVAQTVPFPDAAQVASGQADRLAAIPSRVRQRLVELWRSARDRDGLGDAEIDELTVVFGLKVIERFELRHHPVRALRELLHREDQLLAQKRRRIEVLTARARAGTVLDGHIAWEIAHSWGPRYAEGLHPDEPVLRGAASAALDQDPRRALPAVRLHEGEQVWEPRRDLLESGARDRHFVGELEDDGRLALRFGDGVHGALPTPGARLTLRYRLGGGTGGNVGAEAINHLVVCREPDGDVEVPIAGVRNPLPATGGTEPEPLEQVRQLAPLDLRRTRLRAVTADDYAALAAGLPGVQRAAAEIRWTGGVQEAHVAIDAYGAATPPPELLDAVAHSLETYRRIGHDLVVGPARLVPLDIALTVCALPGHQHGQILTELYRVLGTGRLSGGRLGFFHADALTFGEPVRLSRLVAVAAAVPGVESVQVTRLKRLFHEERGERADGVLRLGPLEIATCDNDPDRPENGLLDISLGGAR
;
A
#
# COMPACT_ATOMS: atom_id res chain seq x y z
N MET A 1 -44.86 45.33 50.06
CA MET A 1 -44.04 46.56 50.19
C MET A 1 -44.19 47.33 48.90
N SER A 2 -44.80 48.52 48.98
CA SER A 2 -45.00 49.44 47.86
C SER A 2 -43.65 50.02 47.44
N GLY A 3 -43.29 49.85 46.17
CA GLY A 3 -42.12 50.47 45.54
C GLY A 3 -42.56 51.13 44.25
N THR A 4 -43.08 52.35 44.37
CA THR A 4 -43.45 53.21 43.24
C THR A 4 -42.22 53.51 42.38
N THR A 5 -42.21 53.01 41.16
CA THR A 5 -41.22 53.33 40.13
C THR A 5 -41.44 54.76 39.64
N THR A 6 -40.73 55.71 40.22
CA THR A 6 -40.70 57.12 39.80
C THR A 6 -40.20 57.23 38.35
N SER A 7 -41.06 57.74 37.45
CA SER A 7 -40.78 57.91 36.02
C SER A 7 -39.60 58.87 35.77
N ARG A 8 -38.88 58.69 34.66
CA ARG A 8 -37.70 59.52 34.30
C ARG A 8 -38.03 61.03 34.28
N ARG A 9 -39.25 61.40 33.86
CA ARG A 9 -39.77 62.78 33.88
C ARG A 9 -39.76 63.40 35.29
N ALA A 10 -40.12 62.64 36.33
CA ALA A 10 -40.07 63.12 37.71
C ALA A 10 -38.63 63.28 38.23
N ARG A 11 -37.65 62.51 37.71
CA ARG A 11 -36.23 62.67 38.05
C ARG A 11 -35.58 63.86 37.35
N VAL A 12 -36.00 64.19 36.12
CA VAL A 12 -35.55 65.39 35.38
C VAL A 12 -36.02 66.66 36.11
N ARG A 13 -37.29 66.71 36.54
CA ARG A 13 -37.83 67.82 37.36
C ARG A 13 -37.10 67.98 38.71
N ALA A 14 -36.75 66.87 39.37
CA ALA A 14 -35.99 66.92 40.64
C ALA A 14 -34.52 67.36 40.47
N ALA A 15 -33.94 67.19 39.28
CA ALA A 15 -32.55 67.55 38.96
C ALA A 15 -32.39 69.00 38.44
N GLN A 16 -33.47 69.80 38.41
CA GLN A 16 -33.49 71.16 37.84
C GLN A 16 -32.98 71.24 36.38
N LEU A 17 -33.20 70.18 35.58
CA LEU A 17 -32.90 70.16 34.15
C LEU A 17 -34.20 70.37 33.36
N ASN A 18 -34.10 71.13 32.26
CA ASN A 18 -35.22 71.45 31.37
C ASN A 18 -35.38 70.42 30.24
N GLY A 19 -36.54 70.41 29.60
CA GLY A 19 -36.83 69.59 28.41
C GLY A 19 -37.97 70.18 27.59
N VAL A 20 -38.11 69.81 26.32
CA VAL A 20 -39.29 70.10 25.49
C VAL A 20 -40.31 68.98 25.71
N ASP A 21 -41.51 69.31 26.20
CA ASP A 21 -42.56 68.33 26.46
C ASP A 21 -43.47 68.11 25.23
N ALA A 22 -43.90 69.21 24.61
CA ALA A 22 -44.79 69.21 23.46
C ALA A 22 -44.58 70.46 22.59
N VAL A 23 -44.92 70.34 21.31
CA VAL A 23 -44.96 71.45 20.35
C VAL A 23 -46.31 71.42 19.65
N GLU A 24 -47.06 72.51 19.80
CA GLU A 24 -48.35 72.73 19.17
C GLU A 24 -48.23 73.77 18.07
N VAL A 25 -48.97 73.61 16.99
CA VAL A 25 -48.93 74.50 15.82
C VAL A 25 -50.20 75.33 15.80
N SER A 26 -50.07 76.65 15.63
CA SER A 26 -51.22 77.53 15.43
C SER A 26 -51.95 77.25 14.12
N ASP A 27 -53.22 77.64 14.03
CA ASP A 27 -54.06 77.41 12.85
C ASP A 27 -53.49 78.04 11.55
N ASP A 28 -52.67 79.09 11.66
CA ASP A 28 -51.99 79.74 10.53
C ASP A 28 -50.71 79.03 10.08
N GLY A 29 -50.22 78.05 10.85
CA GLY A 29 -49.01 77.29 10.59
C GLY A 29 -47.72 78.09 10.69
N LEU A 30 -47.73 79.29 11.27
CA LEU A 30 -46.55 80.18 11.35
C LEU A 30 -46.05 80.40 12.77
N VAL A 31 -46.81 79.99 13.79
CA VAL A 31 -46.40 80.08 15.21
C VAL A 31 -46.42 78.69 15.84
N LEU A 32 -45.31 78.31 16.45
CA LEU A 32 -45.16 77.07 17.21
C LEU A 32 -45.17 77.40 18.70
N THR A 33 -46.06 76.77 19.45
CA THR A 33 -46.12 76.88 20.92
C THR A 33 -45.39 75.68 21.51
N VAL A 34 -44.23 75.94 22.10
CA VAL A 34 -43.36 74.95 22.72
C VAL A 34 -43.58 74.97 24.23
N THR A 35 -44.02 73.85 24.80
CA THR A 35 -44.21 73.70 26.24
C THR A 35 -43.00 72.99 26.83
N PHE A 36 -42.37 73.57 27.87
CA PHE A 36 -41.20 72.97 28.51
C PHE A 36 -41.57 72.01 29.64
N LEU A 37 -40.65 71.10 29.99
CA LEU A 37 -40.59 70.41 31.28
C LEU A 37 -39.81 71.33 32.23
N GLY A 38 -40.49 72.13 33.05
CA GLY A 38 -39.89 73.13 33.93
C GLY A 38 -39.98 74.57 33.43
N LYS A 39 -39.08 75.45 33.91
CA LYS A 39 -39.08 76.88 33.58
C LYS A 39 -38.15 77.19 32.41
N ALA A 40 -38.53 78.13 31.55
CA ALA A 40 -37.79 78.48 30.35
C ALA A 40 -36.42 79.10 30.70
N PRO A 41 -35.31 78.61 30.10
CA PRO A 41 -33.99 79.18 30.32
C PRO A 41 -33.90 80.65 29.93
N HIS A 42 -33.05 81.42 30.63
CA HIS A 42 -32.81 82.82 30.28
C HIS A 42 -31.85 82.92 29.09
N GLY A 43 -32.13 83.83 28.16
CA GLY A 43 -31.23 84.13 27.04
C GLY A 43 -31.42 83.25 25.80
N LEU A 44 -32.56 82.58 25.64
CA LEU A 44 -32.93 81.98 24.36
C LEU A 44 -33.12 83.10 23.32
N CYS A 45 -32.63 82.87 22.11
CA CYS A 45 -32.90 83.66 20.91
C CYS A 45 -33.37 82.74 19.77
N ALA A 46 -33.84 83.30 18.65
CA ALA A 46 -34.34 82.50 17.53
C ALA A 46 -33.25 81.56 16.97
N GLU A 47 -31.98 81.94 17.10
CA GLU A 47 -30.81 81.16 16.70
C GLU A 47 -30.58 79.90 17.55
N ASN A 48 -31.31 79.73 18.67
CA ASN A 48 -31.25 78.53 19.50
C ASN A 48 -32.31 77.47 19.13
N VAL A 49 -33.19 77.76 18.16
CA VAL A 49 -34.26 76.84 17.74
C VAL A 49 -33.91 76.22 16.40
N ARG A 50 -33.85 74.90 16.36
CA ARG A 50 -33.58 74.12 15.15
C ARG A 50 -34.78 73.26 14.79
N ILE A 51 -35.25 73.36 13.54
CA ILE A 51 -36.38 72.57 13.03
C ILE A 51 -35.88 71.70 11.88
N ASP A 52 -35.82 70.39 12.11
CA ASP A 52 -35.41 69.39 11.12
C ASP A 52 -36.62 68.55 10.69
N GLY A 53 -36.78 68.30 9.39
CA GLY A 53 -37.88 67.48 8.86
C GLY A 53 -38.48 68.03 7.56
N GLY A 54 -39.59 67.44 7.13
CA GLY A 54 -40.26 67.77 5.87
C GLY A 54 -39.77 66.93 4.68
N ARG A 55 -40.69 66.54 3.79
CA ARG A 55 -40.35 65.87 2.51
C ARG A 55 -40.37 66.85 1.35
N ARG A 56 -41.34 67.76 1.32
CA ARG A 56 -41.56 68.74 0.25
C ARG A 56 -41.16 70.14 0.68
N ILE A 57 -41.34 70.50 1.95
CA ILE A 57 -40.95 71.79 2.52
C ILE A 57 -39.91 71.55 3.62
N THR A 58 -38.64 71.81 3.31
CA THR A 58 -37.50 71.67 4.23
C THR A 58 -36.85 73.04 4.51
N GLY A 59 -35.99 73.12 5.52
CA GLY A 59 -35.26 74.35 5.85
C GLY A 59 -36.14 75.46 6.42
N ILE A 60 -37.01 75.10 7.39
CA ILE A 60 -37.82 76.04 8.16
C ILE A 60 -36.95 76.66 9.25
N SER A 61 -36.96 77.99 9.35
CA SER A 61 -36.10 78.76 10.26
C SER A 61 -36.96 79.51 11.27
N ALA A 62 -36.53 79.57 12.53
CA ALA A 62 -37.14 80.46 13.52
C ALA A 62 -36.74 81.91 13.21
N VAL A 63 -37.74 82.79 13.12
CA VAL A 63 -37.58 84.22 12.78
C VAL A 63 -37.61 85.08 14.05
N ASP A 64 -38.49 84.72 14.98
CA ASP A 64 -38.63 85.42 16.27
C ASP A 64 -39.06 84.43 17.35
N ILE A 65 -38.74 84.76 18.60
CA ILE A 65 -39.20 83.99 19.75
C ILE A 65 -39.67 84.91 20.88
N SER A 66 -40.73 84.48 21.57
CA SER A 66 -41.19 85.12 22.80
C SER A 66 -41.49 84.08 23.87
N VAL A 67 -41.07 84.37 25.11
CA VAL A 67 -41.27 83.48 26.25
C VAL A 67 -42.35 84.06 27.14
N GLU A 68 -43.41 83.30 27.36
CA GLU A 68 -44.43 83.57 28.36
C GLU A 68 -44.06 82.81 29.64
N ARG A 69 -43.86 83.54 30.73
CA ARG A 69 -43.38 83.00 32.00
C ARG A 69 -44.49 83.03 33.01
N GLU A 70 -44.73 81.88 33.62
CA GLU A 70 -45.83 81.72 34.58
C GLU A 70 -45.34 81.96 36.00
N GLU A 71 -46.02 82.83 36.75
CA GLU A 71 -45.65 83.15 38.15
C GLU A 71 -45.90 81.99 39.12
N ASP A 72 -46.75 81.01 38.75
CA ASP A 72 -46.98 79.78 39.51
C ASP A 72 -45.83 78.78 39.31
N PRO A 73 -45.11 78.36 40.36
CA PRO A 73 -44.02 77.38 40.25
C PRO A 73 -44.46 75.97 39.86
N GLU A 74 -45.75 75.63 39.89
CA GLU A 74 -46.28 74.32 39.47
C GLU A 74 -46.67 74.23 37.98
N LEU A 75 -46.72 75.37 37.26
CA LEU A 75 -47.03 75.45 35.83
C LEU A 75 -45.77 75.65 34.97
N ASP A 76 -45.70 74.95 33.84
CA ASP A 76 -44.57 74.98 32.90
C ASP A 76 -44.60 76.24 32.01
N ASP A 77 -43.43 76.83 31.73
CA ASP A 77 -43.32 78.02 30.86
C ASP A 77 -43.54 77.66 29.39
N ARG A 78 -44.04 78.63 28.60
CA ARG A 78 -44.32 78.46 27.17
C ARG A 78 -43.39 79.34 26.33
N LEU A 79 -42.91 78.79 25.23
CA LEU A 79 -42.12 79.50 24.22
C LEU A 79 -42.91 79.53 22.91
N TYR A 80 -43.21 80.74 22.44
CA TYR A 80 -43.78 80.97 21.13
C TYR A 80 -42.65 81.21 20.12
N VAL A 81 -42.57 80.37 19.10
CA VAL A 81 -41.58 80.45 18.02
C VAL A 81 -42.30 80.81 16.73
N THR A 82 -41.99 81.96 16.15
CA THR A 82 -42.49 82.34 14.82
C THR A 82 -41.54 81.83 13.76
N VAL A 83 -42.06 81.12 12.75
CA VAL A 83 -41.26 80.51 11.67
C VAL A 83 -41.43 81.26 10.35
N ASP A 84 -40.43 81.13 9.46
CA ASP A 84 -40.41 81.83 8.17
C ASP A 84 -41.46 81.32 7.16
N LYS A 85 -41.92 80.07 7.32
CA LYS A 85 -42.94 79.43 6.48
C LYS A 85 -43.57 78.21 7.18
N ALA A 86 -44.83 77.94 6.84
CA ALA A 86 -45.53 76.75 7.29
C ALA A 86 -45.00 75.50 6.57
N GLY A 87 -44.84 74.39 7.31
CA GLY A 87 -44.41 73.11 6.75
C GLY A 87 -45.50 72.33 6.03
N ASP A 88 -45.14 71.16 5.52
CA ASP A 88 -46.05 70.22 4.87
C ASP A 88 -46.70 69.24 5.89
N THR A 89 -47.37 68.19 5.41
CA THR A 89 -48.02 67.17 6.27
C THR A 89 -47.05 66.12 6.82
N SER A 90 -45.74 66.27 6.62
CA SER A 90 -44.73 65.36 7.16
C SER A 90 -44.48 65.66 8.64
N ARG A 91 -43.81 64.73 9.34
CA ARG A 91 -43.31 64.98 10.70
C ARG A 91 -42.08 65.88 10.67
N TYR A 92 -42.07 66.86 11.58
CA TYR A 92 -40.98 67.77 11.87
C TYR A 92 -40.51 67.55 13.30
N ARG A 93 -39.25 67.86 13.60
CA ARG A 93 -38.67 67.82 14.94
C ARG A 93 -38.10 69.18 15.29
N LEU A 94 -38.58 69.77 16.38
CA LEU A 94 -38.05 71.00 16.96
C LEU A 94 -37.08 70.64 18.08
N SER A 95 -35.87 71.22 18.04
CA SER A 95 -34.80 71.00 19.02
C SER A 95 -34.28 72.34 19.53
N VAL A 96 -33.97 72.42 20.83
CA VAL A 96 -33.35 73.61 21.45
C VAL A 96 -31.86 73.35 21.67
N VAL A 97 -31.02 74.12 20.97
CA VAL A 97 -29.58 73.87 20.81
C VAL A 97 -28.73 75.10 21.10
N GLU A 98 -27.45 74.89 21.44
CA GLU A 98 -26.47 75.97 21.51
C GLU A 98 -26.18 76.54 20.11
N THR A 99 -25.81 77.81 20.04
CA THR A 99 -25.36 78.43 18.79
C THR A 99 -23.94 78.01 18.47
N ASP A 100 -23.67 77.77 17.19
CA ASP A 100 -22.32 77.55 16.69
C ASP A 100 -21.51 78.88 16.73
N PRO A 101 -20.18 78.85 16.50
CA PRO A 101 -19.33 80.05 16.52
C PRO A 101 -19.72 81.14 15.50
N TYR A 102 -20.64 80.84 14.56
CA TYR A 102 -21.10 81.75 13.51
C TYR A 102 -22.54 82.24 13.75
N GLY A 103 -23.12 81.97 14.92
CA GLY A 103 -24.45 82.43 15.30
C GLY A 103 -25.61 81.65 14.65
N ARG A 104 -25.39 80.38 14.25
CA ARG A 104 -26.43 79.50 13.71
C ARG A 104 -26.80 78.40 14.72
N PRO A 105 -28.00 77.78 14.62
CA PRO A 105 -28.36 76.66 15.49
C PRO A 105 -27.40 75.47 15.32
N GLY A 106 -26.74 75.06 16.39
CA GLY A 106 -25.81 73.93 16.42
C GLY A 106 -26.48 72.55 16.50
N ASP A 107 -25.72 71.55 16.91
CA ASP A 107 -26.16 70.16 17.13
C ASP A 107 -26.07 69.71 18.61
N VAL A 108 -25.53 70.57 19.48
CA VAL A 108 -25.41 70.31 20.92
C VAL A 108 -26.64 70.86 21.66
N PRO A 109 -27.30 70.09 22.55
CA PRO A 109 -28.42 70.57 23.36
C PRO A 109 -28.07 71.81 24.17
N PHE A 110 -29.00 72.77 24.27
CA PHE A 110 -28.78 74.01 25.02
C PHE A 110 -28.47 73.73 26.50
N ARG A 111 -27.53 74.48 27.08
CA ARG A 111 -27.05 74.26 28.47
C ARG A 111 -28.22 74.28 29.47
N GLY A 112 -28.36 73.18 30.21
CA GLY A 112 -29.44 72.98 31.18
C GLY A 112 -30.58 72.08 30.70
N PHE A 113 -30.55 71.58 29.45
CA PHE A 113 -31.50 70.56 28.96
C PHE A 113 -31.00 69.12 29.20
N ASP A 114 -31.93 68.18 29.47
CA ASP A 114 -31.64 66.75 29.47
C ASP A 114 -31.35 66.23 28.05
N GLN A 115 -30.31 65.41 27.90
CA GLN A 115 -29.85 64.89 26.60
C GLN A 115 -30.95 64.18 25.79
N ARG A 116 -31.96 63.60 26.44
CA ARG A 116 -33.06 62.90 25.77
C ARG A 116 -34.27 63.78 25.49
N TYR A 117 -34.50 64.82 26.30
CA TYR A 117 -35.70 65.67 26.21
C TYR A 117 -35.43 67.04 25.59
N HIS A 118 -34.36 67.24 24.82
CA HIS A 118 -34.06 68.54 24.18
C HIS A 118 -34.79 68.79 22.85
N SER A 119 -35.61 67.83 22.39
CA SER A 119 -36.36 67.91 21.14
C SER A 119 -37.73 67.22 21.23
N ALA A 120 -38.72 67.70 20.48
CA ALA A 120 -40.02 67.05 20.31
C ALA A 120 -40.48 67.04 18.84
N GLU A 121 -41.25 66.02 18.47
CA GLU A 121 -41.82 65.87 17.12
C GLU A 121 -43.21 66.49 17.02
N PHE A 122 -43.52 67.13 15.89
CA PHE A 122 -44.81 67.74 15.59
C PHE A 122 -45.14 67.69 14.09
N ALA A 123 -46.37 68.03 13.72
CA ALA A 123 -46.80 68.17 12.32
C ALA A 123 -47.66 69.42 12.16
N PHE A 124 -47.53 70.12 11.02
CA PHE A 124 -48.24 71.39 10.79
C PHE A 124 -49.75 71.26 10.56
N ARG A 125 -50.24 70.06 10.21
CA ARG A 125 -51.67 69.79 9.96
C ARG A 125 -52.07 68.39 10.47
N PRO A 126 -52.46 68.24 11.74
CA PRO A 126 -52.87 66.96 12.29
C PRO A 126 -54.20 66.43 11.71
N ASP A 127 -55.07 67.31 11.17
CA ASP A 127 -56.45 66.97 10.76
C ASP A 127 -56.69 66.83 9.25
N CYS A 128 -55.65 66.67 8.42
CA CYS A 128 -55.84 66.55 6.96
C CYS A 128 -55.43 65.16 6.45
N PRO A 129 -56.38 64.24 6.18
CA PRO A 129 -56.08 63.00 5.49
C PRO A 129 -55.79 63.30 4.03
N THR A 130 -54.68 62.77 3.52
CA THR A 130 -54.20 62.96 2.15
C THR A 130 -55.22 62.47 1.10
N PRO A 131 -55.46 63.21 -0.01
CA PRO A 131 -56.41 62.82 -1.03
C PRO A 131 -55.75 61.90 -2.07
N PHE A 132 -55.59 60.63 -1.73
CA PHE A 132 -55.41 59.55 -2.70
C PHE A 132 -56.18 58.33 -2.20
N ASP A 133 -57.51 58.39 -2.38
CA ASP A 133 -58.38 57.24 -2.25
C ASP A 133 -58.47 56.51 -3.60
N CYS A 134 -57.80 55.38 -3.69
CA CYS A 134 -58.23 54.25 -4.50
C CYS A 134 -58.11 52.98 -3.66
N LYS A 135 -59.11 52.80 -2.80
CA LYS A 135 -59.70 51.52 -2.34
C LYS A 135 -58.87 50.25 -2.63
N ASP A 136 -58.04 49.87 -1.67
CA ASP A 136 -57.72 48.46 -1.43
C ASP A 136 -58.19 48.05 -0.04
N GLN A 137 -58.60 46.79 0.04
CA GLN A 137 -59.39 46.20 1.11
C GLN A 137 -58.61 46.14 2.42
N SER A 138 -59.35 46.08 3.53
CA SER A 138 -58.82 45.90 4.87
C SER A 138 -58.10 44.55 4.99
N ASP A 139 -56.77 44.55 4.88
CA ASP A 139 -55.95 43.48 5.42
C ASP A 139 -55.20 44.02 6.65
N SER A 140 -55.48 43.37 7.77
CA SER A 140 -54.70 43.45 9.00
C SER A 140 -53.21 43.43 8.69
N GLU A 141 -52.45 44.45 9.09
CA GLU A 141 -51.00 44.35 9.17
C GLU A 141 -50.65 43.33 10.27
N GLN A 142 -50.55 42.07 9.88
CA GLN A 142 -49.79 41.08 10.65
C GLN A 142 -48.33 41.53 10.62
N GLU A 143 -47.77 41.83 11.80
CA GLU A 143 -46.32 41.77 11.99
C GLU A 143 -45.84 40.42 11.45
N PHE A 144 -45.09 40.41 10.35
CA PHE A 144 -44.35 39.20 9.98
C PHE A 144 -43.35 38.93 11.10
N PRO A 145 -43.42 37.77 11.78
CA PRO A 145 -42.41 37.44 12.77
C PRO A 145 -41.03 37.39 12.10
N ALA A 146 -39.98 37.79 12.83
CA ALA A 146 -38.61 37.69 12.33
C ALA A 146 -38.34 36.26 11.82
N ALA A 147 -37.64 36.14 10.68
CA ALA A 147 -37.28 34.84 10.13
C ALA A 147 -36.61 33.98 11.22
N PRO A 148 -36.88 32.66 11.26
CA PRO A 148 -36.37 31.82 12.33
C PRO A 148 -34.85 31.81 12.22
N ILE A 149 -34.15 31.92 13.35
CA ILE A 149 -32.70 31.75 13.37
C ILE A 149 -32.41 30.29 13.00
N VAL A 150 -31.92 30.07 11.78
CA VAL A 150 -31.52 28.73 11.33
C VAL A 150 -30.17 28.41 11.95
N ASP A 151 -30.16 27.50 12.93
CA ASP A 151 -28.93 26.91 13.44
C ASP A 151 -28.48 25.80 12.49
N TYR A 152 -27.47 26.09 11.67
CA TYR A 152 -26.95 25.14 10.68
C TYR A 152 -26.13 23.99 11.28
N THR A 153 -25.87 24.01 12.60
CA THR A 153 -25.04 23.03 13.32
C THR A 153 -25.85 21.98 14.07
N ALA A 154 -27.09 22.28 14.46
CA ALA A 154 -28.01 21.34 15.12
C ALA A 154 -28.98 20.74 14.08
N ARG A 155 -28.70 19.51 13.64
CA ARG A 155 -29.44 18.82 12.56
C ARG A 155 -30.04 17.48 13.00
N ASP A 156 -30.50 17.41 14.23
CA ASP A 156 -31.30 16.28 14.72
C ASP A 156 -32.78 16.45 14.35
N TYR A 157 -33.54 15.35 14.49
CA TYR A 157 -34.98 15.32 14.20
C TYR A 157 -35.75 16.46 14.87
N ASP A 158 -35.53 16.69 16.17
CA ASP A 158 -36.28 17.70 16.94
C ASP A 158 -35.98 19.11 16.46
N THR A 159 -34.72 19.41 16.14
CA THR A 159 -34.30 20.72 15.65
C THR A 159 -34.81 20.98 14.24
N ILE A 160 -34.75 19.99 13.34
CA ILE A 160 -35.29 20.12 11.97
C ILE A 160 -36.81 20.25 12.01
N ARG A 161 -37.50 19.45 12.82
CA ARG A 161 -38.96 19.54 13.01
C ARG A 161 -39.35 20.92 13.51
N LYS A 162 -38.64 21.44 14.51
CA LYS A 162 -38.87 22.79 15.04
C LYS A 162 -38.63 23.86 13.97
N LEU A 163 -37.53 23.78 13.21
CA LEU A 163 -37.23 24.71 12.13
C LEU A 163 -38.32 24.71 11.05
N LEU A 164 -38.81 23.53 10.65
CA LEU A 164 -39.90 23.39 9.69
C LEU A 164 -41.20 24.00 10.23
N LEU A 165 -41.54 23.77 11.50
CA LEU A 165 -42.72 24.36 12.15
C LEU A 165 -42.60 25.89 12.29
N ASP A 166 -41.44 26.39 12.67
CA ASP A 166 -41.15 27.82 12.78
C ASP A 166 -41.23 28.49 11.40
N ARG A 167 -40.77 27.80 10.34
CA ARG A 167 -40.92 28.28 8.96
C ARG A 167 -42.36 28.25 8.49
N LEU A 168 -43.12 27.18 8.77
CA LEU A 168 -44.53 27.07 8.41
C LEU A 168 -45.39 28.12 9.12
N ALA A 169 -45.06 28.47 10.37
CA ALA A 169 -45.72 29.58 11.08
C ALA A 169 -45.56 30.94 10.37
N LEU A 170 -44.51 31.11 9.55
CA LEU A 170 -44.27 32.32 8.77
C LEU A 170 -44.89 32.27 7.37
N THR A 171 -44.79 31.11 6.69
CA THR A 171 -45.25 30.98 5.30
C THR A 171 -46.72 30.64 5.20
N THR A 172 -47.29 30.05 6.25
CA THR A 172 -48.67 29.54 6.29
C THR A 172 -49.29 29.79 7.68
N PRO A 173 -49.45 31.05 8.10
CA PRO A 173 -49.83 31.42 9.47
C PRO A 173 -51.21 30.87 9.90
N ASP A 174 -52.11 30.57 8.94
CA ASP A 174 -53.42 29.99 9.20
C ASP A 174 -53.39 28.49 9.58
N TRP A 175 -52.25 27.81 9.38
CA TRP A 175 -52.08 26.41 9.76
C TRP A 175 -51.62 26.30 11.22
N VAL A 176 -52.62 26.20 12.12
CA VAL A 176 -52.43 26.16 13.59
C VAL A 176 -52.42 24.73 14.14
N GLU A 177 -52.72 23.72 13.31
CA GLU A 177 -52.85 22.33 13.75
C GLU A 177 -51.51 21.75 14.25
N ARG A 178 -51.57 21.05 15.38
CA ARG A 178 -50.40 20.46 16.08
C ARG A 178 -50.65 19.01 16.51
N ASN A 179 -51.81 18.46 16.18
CA ASN A 179 -52.14 17.07 16.48
C ASN A 179 -51.23 16.12 15.67
N PRO A 180 -50.60 15.12 16.30
CA PRO A 180 -49.82 14.10 15.59
C PRO A 180 -50.62 13.34 14.51
N ALA A 181 -51.96 13.26 14.63
CA ALA A 181 -52.82 12.62 13.64
C ALA A 181 -53.13 13.50 12.41
N ASP A 182 -52.70 14.76 12.40
CA ASP A 182 -52.87 15.65 11.25
C ASP A 182 -51.92 15.27 10.10
N LEU A 183 -52.43 15.36 8.87
CA LEU A 183 -51.66 15.03 7.68
C LEU A 183 -50.49 16.02 7.48
N GLY A 184 -50.70 17.31 7.77
CA GLY A 184 -49.66 18.33 7.68
C GLY A 184 -48.54 18.07 8.69
N MET A 185 -48.89 17.74 9.93
CA MET A 185 -47.90 17.35 10.94
C MET A 185 -47.15 16.07 10.56
N THR A 186 -47.87 15.06 10.03
CA THR A 186 -47.24 13.82 9.55
C THR A 186 -46.21 14.11 8.45
N LEU A 187 -46.50 15.02 7.51
CA LEU A 187 -45.55 15.42 6.47
C LEU A 187 -44.33 16.15 7.03
N VAL A 188 -44.52 17.04 8.01
CA VAL A 188 -43.41 17.72 8.70
C VAL A 188 -42.51 16.73 9.42
N GLU A 189 -43.09 15.76 10.11
CA GLU A 189 -42.36 14.72 10.84
C GLU A 189 -41.63 13.77 9.88
N LEU A 190 -42.24 13.39 8.75
CA LEU A 190 -41.57 12.63 7.69
C LEU A 190 -40.40 13.39 7.07
N LEU A 191 -40.55 14.69 6.81
CA LEU A 191 -39.46 15.53 6.29
C LEU A 191 -38.35 15.72 7.32
N ALA A 192 -38.69 15.95 8.58
CA ALA A 192 -37.72 16.05 9.67
C ALA A 192 -36.94 14.75 9.85
N TYR A 193 -37.63 13.61 9.82
CA TYR A 193 -37.00 12.29 9.86
C TYR A 193 -36.08 12.06 8.65
N THR A 194 -36.53 12.41 7.44
CA THR A 194 -35.70 12.30 6.24
C THR A 194 -34.47 13.21 6.33
N GLY A 195 -34.63 14.43 6.84
CA GLY A 195 -33.54 15.38 7.04
C GLY A 195 -32.50 14.89 8.06
N ASP A 196 -32.96 14.33 9.19
CA ASP A 196 -32.12 13.70 10.20
C ASP A 196 -31.34 12.51 9.61
N GLN A 197 -32.01 11.63 8.86
CA GLN A 197 -31.36 10.51 8.17
C GLN A 197 -30.30 10.97 7.16
N ILE A 198 -30.58 12.00 6.37
CA ILE A 198 -29.61 12.58 5.42
C ILE A 198 -28.43 13.22 6.18
N SER A 199 -28.69 13.96 7.26
CA SER A 199 -27.64 14.58 8.07
C SER A 199 -26.73 13.52 8.68
N TYR A 200 -27.30 12.47 9.26
CA TYR A 200 -26.55 11.33 9.78
C TYR A 200 -25.68 10.67 8.69
N GLN A 201 -26.23 10.46 7.49
CA GLN A 201 -25.47 9.91 6.36
C GLN A 201 -24.31 10.83 5.95
N GLN A 202 -24.51 12.15 5.94
CA GLN A 202 -23.46 13.12 5.65
C GLN A 202 -22.34 13.07 6.69
N ASP A 203 -22.68 13.01 7.98
CA ASP A 203 -21.70 12.92 9.07
C ASP A 203 -20.93 11.59 9.03
N ALA A 204 -21.62 10.50 8.71
CA ALA A 204 -20.98 9.20 8.51
C ALA A 204 -19.98 9.23 7.34
N VAL A 205 -20.34 9.86 6.20
CA VAL A 205 -19.42 10.02 5.06
C VAL A 205 -18.26 10.97 5.40
N ALA A 206 -18.52 12.06 6.11
CA ALA A 206 -17.48 13.00 6.54
C ALA A 206 -16.48 12.35 7.49
N THR A 207 -16.93 11.44 8.35
CA THR A 207 -16.06 10.64 9.23
C THR A 207 -15.08 9.78 8.41
N GLU A 208 -15.47 9.30 7.23
CA GLU A 208 -14.62 8.50 6.34
C GLU A 208 -13.65 9.34 5.47
N ALA A 209 -13.74 10.68 5.54
CA ALA A 209 -12.99 11.56 4.63
C ALA A 209 -11.49 11.70 4.96
N TYR A 210 -11.06 11.39 6.19
CA TYR A 210 -9.65 11.51 6.61
C TYR A 210 -9.16 10.21 7.26
N LEU A 211 -7.85 9.95 7.15
CA LEU A 211 -7.24 8.71 7.67
C LEU A 211 -7.45 8.57 9.19
N ASP A 212 -7.32 9.69 9.91
CA ASP A 212 -7.46 9.73 11.38
C ASP A 212 -8.89 9.48 11.86
N THR A 213 -9.90 9.80 11.04
CA THR A 213 -11.32 9.69 11.40
C THR A 213 -12.00 8.46 10.79
N ALA A 214 -11.49 7.93 9.67
CA ALA A 214 -12.12 6.87 8.90
C ALA A 214 -12.22 5.57 9.70
N ARG A 215 -13.42 5.00 9.83
CA ARG A 215 -13.66 3.78 10.62
C ARG A 215 -13.73 2.53 9.75
N ARG A 216 -14.04 2.67 8.46
CA ARG A 216 -14.11 1.52 7.56
C ARG A 216 -12.74 1.16 7.02
N ARG A 217 -12.43 -0.14 7.04
CA ARG A 217 -11.20 -0.72 6.48
C ARG A 217 -10.98 -0.31 5.03
N VAL A 218 -12.04 -0.34 4.22
CA VAL A 218 -11.97 0.02 2.80
C VAL A 218 -11.63 1.50 2.60
N SER A 219 -12.16 2.40 3.44
CA SER A 219 -11.81 3.82 3.40
C SER A 219 -10.35 4.03 3.76
N VAL A 220 -9.90 3.45 4.89
CA VAL A 220 -8.50 3.50 5.32
C VAL A 220 -7.57 2.98 4.22
N ARG A 221 -7.88 1.82 3.62
CA ARG A 221 -7.11 1.24 2.50
C ARG A 221 -6.99 2.22 1.33
N ARG A 222 -8.07 2.92 0.97
CA ARG A 222 -8.07 3.89 -0.14
C ARG A 222 -7.22 5.12 0.18
N HIS A 223 -7.24 5.61 1.42
CA HIS A 223 -6.41 6.73 1.86
C HIS A 223 -4.93 6.38 1.82
N VAL A 224 -4.56 5.24 2.42
CA VAL A 224 -3.15 4.85 2.51
C VAL A 224 -2.57 4.37 1.17
N ARG A 225 -3.44 3.94 0.24
CA ARG A 225 -3.04 3.69 -1.16
C ARG A 225 -2.51 4.94 -1.86
N LEU A 226 -2.95 6.16 -1.50
CA LEU A 226 -2.43 7.40 -2.11
C LEU A 226 -0.96 7.66 -1.78
N ILE A 227 -0.45 7.02 -0.73
CA ILE A 227 0.95 7.10 -0.28
C ILE A 227 1.67 5.77 -0.46
N ASP A 228 1.14 4.89 -1.33
CA ASP A 228 1.67 3.58 -1.69
C ASP A 228 1.84 2.59 -0.50
N TYR A 229 1.20 2.86 0.64
CA TYR A 229 1.23 1.95 1.79
C TYR A 229 0.44 0.67 1.51
N ALA A 230 1.10 -0.46 1.70
CA ALA A 230 0.56 -1.80 1.48
C ALA A 230 -0.19 -2.32 2.70
N MET A 231 -1.43 -1.91 2.89
CA MET A 231 -2.27 -2.48 3.95
C MET A 231 -2.60 -3.95 3.65
N HIS A 232 -2.17 -4.88 4.50
CA HIS A 232 -2.35 -6.32 4.27
C HIS A 232 -3.64 -6.87 4.89
N ASP A 233 -4.25 -7.85 4.22
CA ASP A 233 -5.50 -8.50 4.65
C ASP A 233 -5.27 -9.81 5.41
N GLY A 234 -4.04 -9.99 5.90
CA GLY A 234 -3.60 -11.17 6.62
C GLY A 234 -2.72 -12.06 5.76
N LEU A 235 -2.36 -13.20 6.30
CA LEU A 235 -1.48 -14.17 5.65
C LEU A 235 -1.80 -15.57 6.16
N ALA A 236 -1.81 -16.56 5.28
CA ALA A 236 -1.89 -17.97 5.63
C ALA A 236 -0.53 -18.50 6.09
N ALA A 237 -0.54 -19.34 7.12
CA ALA A 237 0.67 -20.00 7.58
C ALA A 237 1.18 -21.00 6.53
N ARG A 238 2.48 -21.24 6.54
CA ARG A 238 3.17 -22.18 5.66
C ARG A 238 3.97 -23.18 6.49
N ALA A 239 4.04 -24.42 6.01
CA ALA A 239 4.72 -25.51 6.68
C ALA A 239 5.43 -26.44 5.70
N TYR A 240 6.45 -27.13 6.20
CA TYR A 240 7.04 -28.28 5.53
C TYR A 240 6.47 -29.57 6.12
N VAL A 241 5.87 -30.40 5.26
CA VAL A 241 5.34 -31.70 5.63
C VAL A 241 6.25 -32.78 5.06
N SER A 242 6.68 -33.70 5.92
CA SER A 242 7.40 -34.92 5.58
C SER A 242 6.42 -36.09 5.55
N VAL A 243 6.48 -36.89 4.49
CA VAL A 243 5.62 -38.06 4.30
C VAL A 243 6.47 -39.34 4.26
N GLU A 244 6.15 -40.30 5.11
CA GLU A 244 6.79 -41.61 5.12
C GLU A 244 5.91 -42.60 4.36
N THR A 245 6.51 -43.38 3.45
CA THR A 245 5.81 -44.35 2.59
C THR A 245 6.40 -45.76 2.73
N VAL A 246 5.59 -46.79 2.51
CA VAL A 246 6.00 -48.21 2.52
C VAL A 246 6.43 -48.70 1.12
N GLY A 247 6.32 -47.84 0.11
CA GLY A 247 6.76 -48.13 -1.26
C GLY A 247 6.74 -46.89 -2.16
N GLU A 248 7.13 -47.06 -3.42
CA GLU A 248 7.00 -45.96 -4.39
C GLU A 248 5.53 -45.65 -4.67
N HIS A 249 5.15 -44.39 -4.53
CA HIS A 249 3.79 -43.94 -4.77
C HIS A 249 3.79 -42.50 -5.28
N THR A 250 2.80 -42.13 -6.09
CA THR A 250 2.66 -40.76 -6.59
C THR A 250 1.28 -40.25 -6.26
N LEU A 251 1.21 -39.21 -5.43
CA LEU A 251 -0.02 -38.49 -5.14
C LEU A 251 -0.26 -37.46 -6.25
N LEU A 252 -1.42 -37.53 -6.89
CA LEU A 252 -1.74 -36.66 -8.03
C LEU A 252 -2.13 -35.24 -7.58
N PRO A 253 -1.87 -34.23 -8.41
CA PRO A 253 -2.31 -32.86 -8.16
C PRO A 253 -3.80 -32.78 -7.82
N GLY A 254 -4.14 -32.04 -6.75
CA GLY A 254 -5.53 -31.81 -6.35
C GLY A 254 -6.27 -33.01 -5.74
N THR A 255 -5.62 -34.16 -5.55
CA THR A 255 -6.27 -35.36 -4.93
C THR A 255 -5.88 -35.60 -3.48
N PHE A 256 -4.98 -34.78 -2.92
CA PHE A 256 -4.52 -34.89 -1.55
C PHE A 256 -4.37 -33.52 -0.88
N ARG A 257 -4.49 -33.51 0.44
CA ARG A 257 -4.20 -32.39 1.34
C ARG A 257 -3.77 -32.93 2.70
N PHE A 258 -3.44 -32.06 3.64
CA PHE A 258 -2.98 -32.44 4.97
C PHE A 258 -3.85 -31.82 6.05
N ALA A 259 -3.90 -32.45 7.22
CA ALA A 259 -4.64 -31.93 8.35
C ALA A 259 -3.84 -32.01 9.65
N SER A 260 -4.04 -31.01 10.48
CA SER A 260 -3.71 -31.01 11.90
C SER A 260 -5.01 -31.14 12.67
N VAL A 261 -5.14 -32.21 13.45
CA VAL A 261 -6.36 -32.52 14.20
C VAL A 261 -6.04 -32.47 15.69
N ASP A 262 -6.58 -31.47 16.40
CA ASP A 262 -6.41 -31.38 17.86
C ASP A 262 -7.65 -31.91 18.60
N VAL A 263 -7.53 -33.15 19.08
CA VAL A 263 -8.56 -33.85 19.88
C VAL A 263 -8.30 -33.75 21.39
N ARG A 264 -7.29 -32.97 21.83
CA ARG A 264 -6.98 -32.87 23.27
C ARG A 264 -8.08 -32.17 24.07
N SER A 265 -8.90 -31.35 23.40
CA SER A 265 -10.08 -30.70 23.98
C SER A 265 -11.24 -31.68 24.23
N LEU A 266 -11.23 -32.86 23.62
CA LEU A 266 -12.24 -33.89 23.80
C LEU A 266 -11.97 -34.76 25.04
N ASP A 267 -13.04 -35.33 25.62
CA ASP A 267 -12.95 -36.30 26.71
C ASP A 267 -12.09 -37.49 26.27
N PRO A 268 -11.11 -37.95 27.07
CA PRO A 268 -10.27 -39.08 26.72
C PRO A 268 -11.00 -40.36 26.27
N HIS A 269 -12.25 -40.58 26.68
CA HIS A 269 -13.04 -41.75 26.28
C HIS A 269 -13.75 -41.59 24.92
N ASP A 270 -13.93 -40.35 24.47
CA ASP A 270 -14.62 -39.99 23.22
C ASP A 270 -13.64 -39.48 22.14
N ARG A 271 -12.33 -39.56 22.39
CA ARG A 271 -11.30 -39.14 21.44
C ARG A 271 -11.25 -40.10 20.24
N PRO A 272 -11.48 -39.62 19.02
CA PRO A 272 -11.25 -40.44 17.84
C PRO A 272 -9.75 -40.70 17.69
N GLU A 273 -9.40 -41.90 17.22
CA GLU A 273 -8.05 -42.27 16.80
C GLU A 273 -8.02 -42.37 15.26
N PRO A 274 -8.01 -41.23 14.54
CA PRO A 274 -7.95 -41.25 13.09
C PRO A 274 -6.63 -41.88 12.60
N GLY A 275 -6.71 -42.66 11.53
CA GLY A 275 -5.54 -43.21 10.87
C GLY A 275 -4.64 -42.13 10.25
N THR A 276 -3.42 -42.50 9.87
CA THR A 276 -2.49 -41.59 9.16
C THR A 276 -3.09 -41.06 7.85
N VAL A 277 -3.87 -41.88 7.16
CA VAL A 277 -4.61 -41.51 5.96
C VAL A 277 -6.09 -41.50 6.31
N VAL A 278 -6.77 -40.40 6.00
CA VAL A 278 -8.22 -40.22 6.18
C VAL A 278 -8.85 -39.76 4.88
N ASP A 279 -10.14 -40.04 4.70
CA ASP A 279 -10.90 -39.46 3.59
C ASP A 279 -11.55 -38.13 3.98
N ASP A 280 -12.17 -37.45 3.01
CA ASP A 280 -12.80 -36.15 3.23
C ASP A 280 -14.00 -36.21 4.18
N ALA A 281 -14.75 -37.31 4.17
CA ALA A 281 -15.93 -37.51 4.99
C ALA A 281 -15.54 -37.73 6.45
N ASP A 282 -14.51 -38.54 6.69
CA ASP A 282 -13.93 -38.74 8.02
C ASP A 282 -13.40 -37.41 8.58
N LEU A 283 -12.76 -36.59 7.74
CA LEU A 283 -12.27 -35.28 8.15
C LEU A 283 -13.42 -34.34 8.56
N ALA A 284 -14.55 -34.37 7.86
CA ALA A 284 -15.72 -33.57 8.21
C ALA A 284 -16.30 -33.97 9.58
N GLU A 285 -16.35 -35.27 9.89
CA GLU A 285 -16.77 -35.76 11.22
C GLU A 285 -15.79 -35.32 12.32
N LEU A 286 -14.49 -35.27 12.02
CA LEU A 286 -13.47 -34.76 12.94
C LEU A 286 -13.58 -33.24 13.15
N ASP A 287 -13.90 -32.46 12.11
CA ASP A 287 -14.11 -31.00 12.19
C ASP A 287 -15.32 -30.64 13.06
N GLU A 288 -16.36 -31.48 13.08
CA GLU A 288 -17.50 -31.31 14.00
C GLU A 288 -17.14 -31.61 15.47
N ARG A 289 -16.16 -32.49 15.71
CA ARG A 289 -15.78 -32.98 17.05
C ARG A 289 -14.56 -32.28 17.64
N GLY A 290 -13.68 -31.71 16.83
CA GLY A 290 -12.40 -31.14 17.29
C GLY A 290 -11.93 -29.98 16.41
N SER A 291 -10.79 -29.39 16.78
CA SER A 291 -10.21 -28.31 15.96
C SER A 291 -9.42 -28.94 14.81
N VAL A 292 -9.88 -28.75 13.58
CA VAL A 292 -9.21 -29.24 12.37
C VAL A 292 -8.68 -28.08 11.53
N GLU A 293 -7.36 -28.06 11.37
CA GLU A 293 -6.67 -27.12 10.49
C GLU A 293 -6.17 -27.85 9.25
N VAL A 294 -6.58 -27.37 8.07
CA VAL A 294 -6.27 -28.00 6.78
C VAL A 294 -5.15 -27.24 6.07
N PHE A 295 -4.26 -27.98 5.44
CA PHE A 295 -3.12 -27.48 4.69
C PHE A 295 -3.08 -28.11 3.29
N GLU A 296 -2.88 -27.29 2.27
CA GLU A 296 -2.85 -27.72 0.87
C GLU A 296 -1.47 -27.43 0.27
N PRO A 297 -0.97 -28.25 -0.68
CA PRO A 297 0.28 -27.98 -1.39
C PRO A 297 0.30 -26.56 -1.98
N VAL A 298 1.42 -25.84 -1.79
CA VAL A 298 1.57 -24.48 -2.34
C VAL A 298 1.59 -24.51 -3.87
N VAL A 299 2.21 -25.54 -4.46
CA VAL A 299 2.20 -25.79 -5.90
C VAL A 299 1.16 -26.86 -6.18
N ALA A 300 -0.06 -26.45 -6.49
CA ALA A 300 -1.22 -27.33 -6.57
C ALA A 300 -1.22 -28.26 -7.80
N ASP A 301 -0.49 -27.89 -8.86
CA ASP A 301 -0.51 -28.58 -10.16
C ASP A 301 0.61 -29.63 -10.33
N GLU A 302 1.38 -29.91 -9.27
CA GLU A 302 2.50 -30.86 -9.30
C GLU A 302 2.24 -32.14 -8.50
N PRO A 303 2.58 -33.32 -9.05
CA PRO A 303 2.46 -34.57 -8.33
C PRO A 303 3.52 -34.68 -7.23
N LEU A 304 3.15 -35.23 -6.08
CA LEU A 304 4.09 -35.57 -5.02
C LEU A 304 4.54 -37.02 -5.18
N ARG A 305 5.80 -37.21 -5.62
CA ARG A 305 6.42 -38.52 -5.76
C ARG A 305 7.06 -38.91 -4.43
N LEU A 306 6.66 -40.06 -3.91
CA LEU A 306 7.11 -40.60 -2.63
C LEU A 306 7.96 -41.83 -2.88
N ARG A 307 9.10 -41.93 -2.19
CA ARG A 307 10.01 -43.08 -2.26
C ARG A 307 10.41 -43.54 -0.88
N GLU A 308 10.46 -44.86 -0.68
CA GLU A 308 10.90 -45.42 0.59
C GLU A 308 12.35 -45.01 0.92
N ALA A 309 13.24 -45.01 -0.07
CA ALA A 309 14.63 -44.58 0.07
C ALA A 309 14.77 -43.11 0.52
N HIS A 310 13.73 -42.29 0.33
CA HIS A 310 13.68 -40.88 0.73
C HIS A 310 13.06 -40.67 2.12
N ASN A 311 12.53 -41.72 2.77
CA ASN A 311 12.03 -41.63 4.14
C ASN A 311 13.13 -41.26 5.12
N THR A 312 14.31 -41.89 5.02
CA THR A 312 15.46 -41.64 5.90
C THR A 312 16.75 -41.75 5.10
N ILE A 313 17.34 -40.61 4.75
CA ILE A 313 18.58 -40.53 4.01
C ILE A 313 19.73 -40.28 4.99
N ARG A 314 20.72 -41.17 4.98
CA ARG A 314 21.87 -41.08 5.90
C ARG A 314 22.93 -40.16 5.33
N LEU A 315 23.71 -39.51 6.22
CA LEU A 315 24.85 -38.70 5.83
C LEU A 315 26.13 -39.54 5.86
N TRP A 316 26.98 -39.36 4.85
CA TRP A 316 28.26 -40.07 4.75
C TRP A 316 29.33 -39.38 5.60
N THR A 317 29.93 -40.12 6.52
CA THR A 317 30.91 -39.61 7.50
C THR A 317 32.37 -39.76 7.05
N TRP A 318 32.62 -40.30 5.85
CA TRP A 318 33.95 -40.60 5.32
C TRP A 318 34.80 -41.44 6.29
N GLY A 319 34.26 -42.58 6.74
CA GLY A 319 34.94 -43.45 7.70
C GLY A 319 35.13 -42.83 9.09
N GLY A 320 34.30 -41.85 9.46
CA GLY A 320 34.36 -41.15 10.75
C GLY A 320 35.26 -39.91 10.76
N GLU A 321 35.84 -39.50 9.63
CA GLU A 321 36.58 -38.22 9.54
C GLU A 321 35.65 -37.01 9.74
N VAL A 322 34.39 -37.12 9.32
CA VAL A 322 33.38 -36.07 9.48
C VAL A 322 32.39 -36.46 10.58
N CYS A 323 32.64 -35.98 11.80
CA CYS A 323 31.76 -36.23 12.95
C CYS A 323 30.60 -35.23 13.06
N ALA A 324 30.69 -34.07 12.40
CA ALA A 324 29.66 -33.04 12.43
C ALA A 324 29.74 -32.11 11.22
N LEU A 325 28.58 -31.63 10.77
CA LEU A 325 28.47 -30.48 9.89
C LEU A 325 28.54 -29.20 10.73
N PRO A 326 29.46 -28.26 10.45
CA PRO A 326 29.58 -27.02 11.22
C PRO A 326 28.39 -26.08 10.96
N LYS A 327 28.15 -25.17 11.91
CA LYS A 327 27.30 -24.00 11.67
C LYS A 327 27.83 -23.23 10.45
N GLY A 328 26.93 -22.86 9.54
CA GLY A 328 27.26 -22.19 8.28
C GLY A 328 27.56 -23.14 7.12
N ALA A 329 27.48 -24.47 7.31
CA ALA A 329 27.65 -25.42 6.21
C ALA A 329 26.55 -25.25 5.14
N THR A 330 26.95 -25.32 3.87
CA THR A 330 26.09 -25.21 2.67
C THR A 330 26.17 -26.46 1.79
N ALA A 331 26.78 -27.53 2.31
CA ALA A 331 27.00 -28.77 1.58
C ALA A 331 27.05 -29.95 2.56
N ALA A 332 26.67 -31.13 2.06
CA ALA A 332 26.81 -32.39 2.74
C ALA A 332 27.00 -33.54 1.74
N THR A 333 27.54 -34.66 2.22
CA THR A 333 27.59 -35.89 1.45
C THR A 333 26.52 -36.84 2.00
N LEU A 334 25.62 -37.30 1.14
CA LEU A 334 24.59 -38.29 1.47
C LEU A 334 25.08 -39.68 1.09
N ARG A 335 24.72 -40.67 1.90
CA ARG A 335 24.94 -42.07 1.60
C ARG A 335 23.84 -42.55 0.67
N ASP A 336 24.24 -43.08 -0.48
CA ASP A 336 23.35 -43.66 -1.48
C ASP A 336 23.48 -45.20 -1.46
N ALA A 337 22.74 -45.91 -2.30
CA ALA A 337 22.88 -47.33 -2.50
C ALA A 337 22.56 -47.70 -3.95
N TRP A 338 23.14 -48.80 -4.43
CA TRP A 338 22.76 -49.37 -5.72
C TRP A 338 21.41 -50.07 -5.57
N GLN A 339 20.50 -49.82 -6.50
CA GLN A 339 19.21 -50.48 -6.57
C GLN A 339 19.38 -51.96 -6.96
N ASP A 340 20.31 -52.22 -7.88
CA ASP A 340 20.77 -53.55 -8.25
C ASP A 340 22.28 -53.69 -7.94
N LEU A 341 22.60 -54.60 -7.02
CA LEU A 341 23.96 -54.88 -6.56
C LEU A 341 24.80 -55.67 -7.58
N GLU A 342 24.18 -56.28 -8.59
CA GLU A 342 24.90 -57.04 -9.63
C GLU A 342 25.36 -56.14 -10.79
N THR A 343 24.52 -55.19 -11.20
CA THR A 343 24.84 -54.27 -12.31
C THR A 343 25.49 -52.96 -11.86
N CYS A 344 25.34 -52.57 -10.58
CA CYS A 344 25.83 -51.31 -10.00
C CYS A 344 25.56 -50.10 -10.91
N SER A 345 24.36 -50.06 -11.52
CA SER A 345 24.03 -49.11 -12.58
C SER A 345 22.97 -48.10 -12.17
N GLU A 346 21.99 -48.50 -11.37
CA GLU A 346 20.88 -47.67 -10.90
C GLU A 346 21.03 -47.34 -9.41
N ARG A 347 20.80 -46.06 -9.06
CA ARG A 347 20.92 -45.54 -7.68
C ARG A 347 19.56 -45.50 -7.00
N GLN A 348 19.52 -45.73 -5.69
CA GLN A 348 18.29 -45.67 -4.90
C GLN A 348 17.82 -44.23 -4.64
N LEU A 349 18.75 -43.29 -4.45
CA LEU A 349 18.41 -41.88 -4.28
C LEU A 349 18.27 -41.20 -5.64
N ASP A 350 17.05 -40.80 -5.98
CA ASP A 350 16.77 -39.95 -7.13
C ASP A 350 16.39 -38.53 -6.67
N LEU A 351 17.40 -37.80 -6.18
CA LEU A 351 17.30 -36.39 -5.82
C LEU A 351 17.82 -35.52 -6.97
N VAL A 352 17.15 -34.39 -7.21
CA VAL A 352 17.51 -33.40 -8.24
C VAL A 352 17.68 -32.01 -7.64
N PRO A 353 18.41 -31.09 -8.31
CA PRO A 353 18.44 -29.69 -7.91
C PRO A 353 17.02 -29.11 -7.80
N GLY A 354 16.72 -28.51 -6.66
CA GLY A 354 15.42 -27.93 -6.31
C GLY A 354 14.60 -28.76 -5.33
N ASP A 355 14.97 -30.02 -5.09
CA ASP A 355 14.36 -30.86 -4.05
C ASP A 355 14.61 -30.30 -2.65
N LEU A 356 13.71 -30.63 -1.73
CA LEU A 356 13.77 -30.22 -0.33
C LEU A 356 14.29 -31.36 0.52
N LEU A 357 15.21 -31.05 1.43
CA LEU A 357 15.60 -31.95 2.51
C LEU A 357 15.30 -31.32 3.86
N ILE A 358 14.75 -32.09 4.79
CA ILE A 358 14.73 -31.72 6.22
C ILE A 358 15.87 -32.47 6.91
N LEU A 359 16.85 -31.74 7.41
CA LEU A 359 17.92 -32.25 8.26
C LEU A 359 17.44 -32.21 9.71
N GLU A 360 17.43 -33.35 10.39
CA GLU A 360 16.98 -33.44 11.78
C GLU A 360 17.87 -34.33 12.64
N GLU A 361 18.08 -33.91 13.89
CA GLU A 361 18.65 -34.75 14.95
C GLU A 361 17.61 -35.78 15.42
N VAL A 362 17.91 -37.06 15.24
CA VAL A 362 17.05 -38.19 15.63
C VAL A 362 17.58 -38.97 16.83
N LYS A 363 18.84 -38.70 17.24
CA LYS A 363 19.45 -39.22 18.47
C LYS A 363 20.21 -38.08 19.14
N GLY A 364 20.22 -38.06 20.47
CA GLY A 364 20.91 -37.00 21.22
C GLY A 364 22.39 -36.88 20.84
N ALA A 365 22.81 -35.67 20.46
CA ALA A 365 24.18 -35.36 20.01
C ALA A 365 25.32 -35.77 20.96
N ARG A 366 25.02 -36.03 22.24
CA ARG A 366 25.99 -36.45 23.27
C ARG A 366 25.80 -37.90 23.73
N THR A 367 24.56 -38.37 23.73
CA THR A 367 24.16 -39.63 24.36
C THR A 367 23.90 -40.74 23.34
N GLY A 368 23.65 -40.40 22.07
CA GLY A 368 23.32 -41.35 21.01
C GLY A 368 21.96 -42.03 21.18
N THR A 369 21.14 -41.57 22.13
CA THR A 369 19.82 -42.12 22.47
C THR A 369 18.71 -41.33 21.76
N PRO A 370 17.72 -42.00 21.13
CA PRO A 370 16.62 -41.30 20.45
C PRO A 370 15.81 -40.35 21.33
N GLY A 371 15.59 -40.70 22.61
CA GLY A 371 14.80 -39.87 23.53
C GLY A 371 15.47 -38.58 23.99
N ASP A 372 16.78 -38.41 23.74
CA ASP A 372 17.55 -37.21 24.07
C ASP A 372 17.81 -36.33 22.84
N ALA A 373 17.20 -36.63 21.69
CA ALA A 373 17.33 -35.84 20.47
C ALA A 373 16.74 -34.43 20.69
N ASP A 374 17.47 -33.41 20.24
CA ASP A 374 17.02 -32.02 20.34
C ASP A 374 16.03 -31.67 19.21
N PRO A 375 14.74 -31.41 19.49
CA PRO A 375 13.77 -31.03 18.46
C PRO A 375 14.02 -29.64 17.86
N GLU A 376 14.84 -28.79 18.48
CA GLU A 376 15.25 -27.51 17.91
C GLU A 376 16.35 -27.68 16.83
N HIS A 377 17.01 -28.84 16.78
CA HIS A 377 18.01 -29.17 15.76
C HIS A 377 17.40 -29.76 14.48
N ARG A 378 16.47 -28.99 13.88
CA ARG A 378 15.79 -29.33 12.62
C ARG A 378 15.85 -28.17 11.65
N GLN A 379 16.19 -28.42 10.40
CA GLN A 379 16.29 -27.36 9.38
C GLN A 379 15.94 -27.91 8.00
N ALA A 380 15.08 -27.20 7.27
CA ALA A 380 14.82 -27.47 5.86
C ALA A 380 15.86 -26.75 4.99
N VAL A 381 16.33 -27.42 3.94
CA VAL A 381 17.24 -26.88 2.94
C VAL A 381 16.73 -27.23 1.54
N ARG A 382 16.90 -26.33 0.56
CA ARG A 382 16.64 -26.63 -0.85
C ARG A 382 17.94 -26.90 -1.59
N LEU A 383 18.00 -28.02 -2.29
CA LEU A 383 19.19 -28.42 -3.04
C LEU A 383 19.42 -27.49 -4.24
N THR A 384 20.64 -26.97 -4.40
CA THR A 384 21.04 -26.15 -5.55
C THR A 384 21.90 -26.94 -6.54
N SER A 385 22.60 -27.97 -6.05
CA SER A 385 23.32 -28.94 -6.88
C SER A 385 23.27 -30.31 -6.21
N VAL A 386 23.18 -31.34 -7.05
CA VAL A 386 23.20 -32.75 -6.67
C VAL A 386 24.18 -33.45 -7.60
N THR A 387 25.30 -33.93 -7.05
CA THR A 387 26.39 -34.52 -7.83
C THR A 387 26.63 -35.97 -7.39
N PRO A 388 26.33 -36.96 -8.24
CA PRO A 388 26.61 -38.36 -7.93
C PRO A 388 28.11 -38.64 -7.95
N ALA A 389 28.60 -39.33 -6.92
CA ALA A 389 29.97 -39.78 -6.80
C ALA A 389 30.04 -41.21 -6.21
N VAL A 390 31.23 -41.79 -6.19
CA VAL A 390 31.47 -43.10 -5.57
C VAL A 390 32.75 -42.97 -4.75
N ASP A 391 32.67 -43.33 -3.47
CA ASP A 391 33.85 -43.52 -2.64
C ASP A 391 34.55 -44.80 -3.11
N ARG A 392 35.68 -44.65 -3.80
CA ARG A 392 36.42 -45.78 -4.40
C ARG A 392 37.09 -46.68 -3.37
N VAL A 393 37.26 -46.24 -2.12
CA VAL A 393 37.91 -47.04 -1.08
C VAL A 393 36.91 -48.06 -0.51
N GLU A 394 35.69 -47.60 -0.23
CA GLU A 394 34.61 -48.41 0.35
C GLU A 394 33.64 -48.96 -0.72
N ASP A 395 33.87 -48.64 -2.00
CA ASP A 395 32.95 -48.91 -3.14
C ASP A 395 31.50 -48.44 -2.86
N GLN A 396 31.38 -47.35 -2.11
CA GLN A 396 30.11 -46.84 -1.61
C GLN A 396 29.61 -45.71 -2.54
N PRO A 397 28.44 -45.86 -3.20
CA PRO A 397 27.84 -44.73 -3.91
C PRO A 397 27.45 -43.64 -2.91
N VAL A 398 27.77 -42.40 -3.25
CA VAL A 398 27.47 -41.21 -2.45
C VAL A 398 26.89 -40.12 -3.34
N LEU A 399 26.22 -39.17 -2.71
CA LEU A 399 25.64 -38.01 -3.37
C LEU A 399 26.17 -36.74 -2.69
N GLU A 400 26.93 -35.93 -3.42
CA GLU A 400 27.36 -34.62 -2.93
C GLU A 400 26.25 -33.61 -3.22
N VAL A 401 25.67 -33.06 -2.16
CA VAL A 401 24.58 -32.09 -2.25
C VAL A 401 25.04 -30.74 -1.72
N THR A 402 24.58 -29.68 -2.36
CA THR A 402 24.78 -28.30 -1.91
C THR A 402 23.46 -27.57 -1.86
N TRP A 403 23.37 -26.55 -1.02
CA TRP A 403 22.20 -25.67 -0.91
C TRP A 403 22.64 -24.21 -0.83
N ALA A 404 21.67 -23.31 -0.92
CA ALA A 404 21.93 -21.87 -0.96
C ALA A 404 22.50 -21.34 0.37
N ALA A 405 23.20 -20.20 0.32
CA ALA A 405 23.82 -19.62 1.51
C ALA A 405 22.80 -19.15 2.55
N GLU A 406 21.60 -18.79 2.12
CA GLU A 406 20.45 -18.43 2.96
C GLU A 406 19.96 -19.62 3.80
N ASP A 407 20.15 -20.84 3.29
CA ASP A 407 19.86 -22.11 3.95
C ASP A 407 21.08 -22.67 4.71
N ALA A 408 22.16 -21.89 4.87
CA ALA A 408 23.32 -22.34 5.65
C ALA A 408 22.91 -22.78 7.06
N LEU A 409 23.52 -23.86 7.58
CA LEU A 409 23.11 -24.44 8.86
C LEU A 409 23.19 -23.42 10.00
N ARG A 410 22.10 -23.22 10.73
CA ARG A 410 22.03 -22.24 11.83
C ARG A 410 22.75 -22.72 13.10
N PHE A 411 22.90 -24.03 13.23
CA PHE A 411 23.54 -24.74 14.34
C PHE A 411 24.38 -25.91 13.76
N PRO A 412 25.39 -26.41 14.49
CA PRO A 412 26.13 -27.59 14.06
C PRO A 412 25.27 -28.85 14.20
N LEU A 413 25.35 -29.76 13.22
CA LEU A 413 24.67 -31.06 13.24
C LEU A 413 25.69 -32.18 13.42
N ARG A 414 25.54 -33.01 14.46
CA ARG A 414 26.42 -34.16 14.71
C ARG A 414 25.96 -35.33 13.85
N LEU A 415 26.88 -35.91 13.07
CA LEU A 415 26.56 -37.09 12.24
C LEU A 415 26.76 -38.39 13.02
N ALA A 416 27.79 -38.40 13.89
CA ALA A 416 28.10 -39.50 14.78
C ALA A 416 28.56 -38.97 16.15
N THR A 417 28.32 -39.74 17.20
CA THR A 417 28.82 -39.45 18.56
C THR A 417 29.36 -40.72 19.21
N PRO A 418 30.48 -40.67 19.95
CA PRO A 418 30.86 -41.78 20.82
C PRO A 418 29.84 -41.88 21.96
N ALA A 419 29.22 -43.05 22.13
CA ALA A 419 28.28 -43.31 23.21
C ALA A 419 28.36 -44.75 23.72
N GLY A 420 27.77 -45.01 24.90
CA GLY A 420 27.82 -46.30 25.59
C GLY A 420 29.09 -46.52 26.44
N ARG A 421 29.20 -47.71 27.05
CA ARG A 421 30.32 -48.06 27.95
C ARG A 421 31.66 -48.27 27.24
N ASP A 422 31.61 -48.66 25.97
CA ASP A 422 32.78 -48.98 25.16
C ASP A 422 33.21 -47.82 24.22
N CYS A 423 32.56 -46.64 24.34
CA CYS A 423 32.79 -45.45 23.50
C CYS A 423 32.72 -45.71 21.97
N ALA A 424 31.93 -46.70 21.55
CA ALA A 424 31.72 -47.00 20.13
C ALA A 424 30.99 -45.82 19.43
N PRO A 425 31.30 -45.54 18.15
CA PRO A 425 30.61 -44.51 17.41
C PRO A 425 29.15 -44.94 17.17
N VAL A 426 28.22 -44.13 17.65
CA VAL A 426 26.81 -44.20 17.29
C VAL A 426 26.61 -43.30 16.08
N GLU A 427 26.32 -43.91 14.94
CA GLU A 427 26.00 -43.24 13.68
C GLU A 427 24.52 -42.84 13.61
N ASP A 428 24.15 -42.16 12.53
CA ASP A 428 22.78 -41.68 12.25
C ASP A 428 22.22 -40.84 13.41
N VAL A 429 23.07 -39.97 13.97
CA VAL A 429 22.64 -38.96 14.97
C VAL A 429 21.76 -37.91 14.29
N THR A 430 22.17 -37.50 13.10
CA THR A 430 21.40 -36.66 12.17
C THR A 430 21.07 -37.46 10.91
N VAL A 431 19.85 -37.29 10.40
CA VAL A 431 19.39 -37.84 9.13
C VAL A 431 18.74 -36.75 8.27
N ALA A 432 18.58 -37.01 6.97
CA ALA A 432 17.84 -36.16 6.05
C ALA A 432 16.52 -36.85 5.63
N ARG A 433 15.44 -36.07 5.50
CA ARG A 433 14.14 -36.52 4.95
C ARG A 433 13.96 -35.92 3.56
N GLY A 434 13.66 -36.74 2.54
CA GLY A 434 13.52 -36.29 1.14
C GLY A 434 12.08 -36.20 0.64
N ASN A 435 11.14 -36.95 1.23
CA ASN A 435 9.72 -36.88 0.88
C ASN A 435 9.05 -35.66 1.53
N VAL A 436 9.45 -34.46 1.09
CA VAL A 436 9.06 -33.19 1.71
C VAL A 436 8.26 -32.33 0.74
N VAL A 437 7.12 -31.82 1.21
CA VAL A 437 6.25 -30.90 0.47
C VAL A 437 6.02 -29.61 1.25
N LEU A 438 5.96 -28.49 0.53
CA LEU A 438 5.59 -27.18 1.07
C LEU A 438 4.08 -27.00 0.98
N VAL A 439 3.44 -26.65 2.10
CA VAL A 439 1.98 -26.50 2.19
C VAL A 439 1.61 -25.14 2.77
N ASP A 440 0.50 -24.57 2.30
CA ASP A 440 -0.14 -23.37 2.88
C ASP A 440 -1.42 -23.76 3.61
N HIS A 441 -1.72 -23.05 4.69
CA HIS A 441 -2.96 -23.20 5.45
C HIS A 441 -4.18 -22.74 4.64
N GLY A 442 -5.24 -23.54 4.71
CA GLY A 442 -6.54 -23.25 4.17
C GLY A 442 -7.18 -24.46 3.48
N ARG A 443 -8.51 -24.40 3.35
CA ARG A 443 -9.35 -25.45 2.75
C ARG A 443 -10.08 -24.92 1.50
N SER A 444 -9.86 -25.54 0.36
CA SER A 444 -10.54 -25.25 -0.91
C SER A 444 -11.95 -25.83 -0.92
N LEU A 445 -12.93 -25.08 -1.41
CA LEU A 445 -14.36 -25.44 -1.34
C LEU A 445 -14.83 -26.54 -2.32
N ALA A 446 -14.12 -26.75 -3.44
CA ALA A 446 -14.48 -27.74 -4.47
C ALA A 446 -13.39 -28.79 -4.65
N TRP A 447 -12.94 -29.35 -3.54
CA TRP A 447 -11.99 -30.47 -3.53
C TRP A 447 -12.76 -31.80 -3.70
N CYS A 448 -12.17 -32.78 -4.41
CA CYS A 448 -12.77 -34.09 -4.72
C CYS A 448 -14.11 -34.15 -5.50
N GLY A 449 -14.54 -33.07 -6.16
CA GLY A 449 -15.69 -33.11 -7.08
C GLY A 449 -17.07 -32.99 -6.41
N ASP A 450 -17.21 -33.36 -5.13
CA ASP A 450 -18.48 -33.26 -4.38
C ASP A 450 -18.95 -31.81 -4.16
N GLY A 451 -18.04 -30.83 -4.20
CA GLY A 451 -18.35 -29.40 -4.05
C GLY A 451 -18.62 -28.63 -5.34
N ILE A 452 -18.57 -29.24 -6.54
CA ILE A 452 -18.70 -28.50 -7.82
C ILE A 452 -20.11 -27.91 -7.98
N ALA A 453 -21.15 -28.61 -7.51
CA ALA A 453 -22.53 -28.13 -7.56
C ALA A 453 -22.83 -27.00 -6.55
N GLU A 454 -22.00 -26.85 -5.52
CA GLU A 454 -22.14 -25.82 -4.47
C GLU A 454 -21.25 -24.59 -4.70
N LEU A 455 -20.50 -24.55 -5.80
CA LEU A 455 -19.66 -23.40 -6.13
C LEU A 455 -20.53 -22.15 -6.28
N GLU A 456 -20.13 -21.12 -5.54
CA GLU A 456 -20.76 -19.82 -5.63
C GLU A 456 -20.61 -19.29 -7.07
N THR A 457 -21.72 -18.81 -7.63
CA THR A 457 -21.74 -18.17 -8.94
C THR A 457 -22.31 -16.78 -8.83
N VAL A 458 -21.73 -15.86 -9.58
CA VAL A 458 -22.19 -14.47 -9.66
C VAL A 458 -22.42 -14.12 -11.11
N THR A 459 -23.59 -13.56 -11.40
CA THR A 459 -23.92 -13.06 -12.75
C THR A 459 -23.53 -11.59 -12.85
N VAL A 460 -22.76 -11.25 -13.89
CA VAL A 460 -22.41 -9.86 -14.21
C VAL A 460 -23.66 -9.12 -14.67
N PRO A 461 -24.00 -7.97 -14.10
CA PRO A 461 -25.14 -7.17 -14.53
C PRO A 461 -25.06 -6.81 -16.02
N GLN A 462 -26.20 -6.76 -16.69
CA GLN A 462 -26.30 -6.25 -18.05
C GLN A 462 -25.98 -4.75 -18.09
N VAL A 463 -25.51 -4.25 -19.24
CA VAL A 463 -25.27 -2.81 -19.43
C VAL A 463 -26.62 -2.07 -19.38
N PRO A 464 -26.76 -1.00 -18.59
CA PRO A 464 -27.98 -0.18 -18.58
C PRO A 464 -28.33 0.29 -19.99
N ALA A 465 -29.62 0.36 -20.34
CA ALA A 465 -30.04 0.80 -21.67
C ALA A 465 -29.65 2.27 -21.88
N VAL A 466 -28.87 2.55 -22.92
CA VAL A 466 -28.54 3.90 -23.36
C VAL A 466 -29.40 4.18 -24.58
N ALA A 467 -30.36 5.10 -24.42
CA ALA A 467 -31.12 5.61 -25.55
C ALA A 467 -30.19 6.39 -26.48
N GLY A 468 -30.36 6.23 -27.80
CA GLY A 468 -29.72 7.11 -28.76
C GLY A 468 -30.12 8.57 -28.50
N ASP A 469 -29.23 9.51 -28.80
CA ASP A 469 -29.51 10.92 -28.55
C ASP A 469 -30.68 11.38 -29.44
N CYS A 470 -31.77 11.81 -28.80
CA CYS A 470 -32.90 12.45 -29.45
C CYS A 470 -32.93 13.96 -29.15
N ALA A 471 -31.76 14.58 -28.93
CA ALA A 471 -31.65 16.04 -29.03
C ALA A 471 -32.17 16.47 -30.41
N PRO A 472 -33.04 17.49 -30.52
CA PRO A 472 -33.62 17.87 -31.80
C PRO A 472 -32.55 18.56 -32.67
N PRO A 473 -32.11 17.99 -33.80
CA PRO A 473 -31.69 18.85 -34.90
C PRO A 473 -32.96 19.40 -35.55
N ALA A 474 -32.87 20.56 -36.19
CA ALA A 474 -34.00 21.23 -36.82
C ALA A 474 -34.78 20.39 -37.87
N PHE A 475 -34.34 19.16 -38.20
CA PHE A 475 -35.03 18.21 -39.07
C PHE A 475 -34.70 16.75 -38.68
N GLY A 476 -35.68 16.02 -38.14
CA GLY A 476 -35.77 14.54 -38.09
C GLY A 476 -34.65 13.77 -37.35
N CYS A 477 -35.02 12.80 -36.49
CA CYS A 477 -34.06 11.82 -35.98
C CYS A 477 -33.60 10.92 -37.13
N VAL A 478 -32.40 11.14 -37.67
CA VAL A 478 -31.91 10.34 -38.81
C VAL A 478 -31.21 9.06 -38.36
N ASP A 479 -30.60 9.01 -37.18
CA ASP A 479 -29.87 7.80 -36.73
C ASP A 479 -30.38 7.26 -35.39
N ARG A 480 -31.23 6.22 -35.44
CA ARG A 480 -31.68 5.45 -34.26
C ARG A 480 -30.66 4.39 -33.81
N ASP A 481 -29.54 4.27 -34.53
CA ASP A 481 -28.53 3.24 -34.30
C ASP A 481 -27.49 3.61 -33.23
N GLU A 482 -27.51 4.85 -32.74
CA GLU A 482 -26.54 5.40 -31.77
C GLU A 482 -26.71 4.89 -30.32
N GLY A 483 -27.80 4.16 -30.02
CA GLY A 483 -28.02 3.53 -28.72
C GLY A 483 -27.24 2.22 -28.52
N ASN A 484 -27.11 1.74 -27.28
CA ASN A 484 -26.53 0.42 -27.04
C ASN A 484 -27.52 -0.72 -27.37
N ALA A 485 -27.06 -1.97 -27.46
CA ALA A 485 -27.91 -3.09 -27.89
C ALA A 485 -29.21 -3.26 -27.07
N PRO A 486 -29.21 -3.16 -25.73
CA PRO A 486 -30.44 -3.13 -24.94
C PRO A 486 -31.36 -1.96 -25.28
N GLY A 487 -30.82 -0.74 -25.41
CA GLY A 487 -31.58 0.45 -25.81
C GLY A 487 -32.23 0.28 -27.18
N ARG A 488 -31.48 -0.20 -28.17
CA ARG A 488 -31.97 -0.46 -29.53
C ARG A 488 -33.10 -1.50 -29.56
N LEU A 489 -32.95 -2.60 -28.82
CA LEU A 489 -33.99 -3.63 -28.71
C LEU A 489 -35.28 -3.06 -28.09
N ILE A 490 -35.16 -2.40 -26.93
CA ILE A 490 -36.33 -1.83 -26.24
C ILE A 490 -37.02 -0.79 -27.12
N THR A 491 -36.26 0.10 -27.79
CA THR A 491 -36.82 1.09 -28.71
C THR A 491 -37.52 0.45 -29.90
N ALA A 492 -36.90 -0.54 -30.56
CA ALA A 492 -37.50 -1.24 -31.70
C ALA A 492 -38.79 -1.97 -31.34
N LEU A 493 -38.83 -2.64 -30.18
CA LEU A 493 -40.03 -3.30 -29.68
C LEU A 493 -41.10 -2.29 -29.25
N THR A 494 -40.69 -1.12 -28.72
CA THR A 494 -41.61 -0.03 -28.37
C THR A 494 -42.28 0.52 -29.63
N ASP A 495 -41.52 0.85 -30.68
CA ASP A 495 -42.04 1.33 -31.95
C ASP A 495 -43.03 0.33 -32.57
N ARG A 496 -42.66 -0.96 -32.60
CA ARG A 496 -43.49 -2.03 -33.17
C ARG A 496 -44.81 -2.23 -32.42
N THR A 497 -44.79 -2.07 -31.09
CA THR A 497 -45.99 -2.17 -30.26
C THR A 497 -46.86 -0.92 -30.32
N GLU A 498 -46.27 0.27 -30.54
CA GLU A 498 -47.00 1.51 -30.84
C GLU A 498 -47.73 1.46 -32.19
N ASP A 499 -47.13 0.80 -33.20
CA ASP A 499 -47.75 0.52 -34.50
C ASP A 499 -48.82 -0.60 -34.46
N GLY A 500 -49.08 -1.17 -33.27
CA GLY A 500 -50.17 -2.11 -33.01
C GLY A 500 -49.81 -3.60 -33.12
N ALA A 501 -48.54 -3.94 -33.35
CA ALA A 501 -48.08 -5.33 -33.37
C ALA A 501 -47.64 -5.80 -31.97
N ALA A 502 -48.32 -6.79 -31.42
CA ALA A 502 -48.03 -7.32 -30.08
C ALA A 502 -46.69 -8.09 -30.02
N LEU A 503 -46.07 -8.11 -28.84
CA LEU A 503 -44.90 -8.94 -28.54
C LEU A 503 -45.22 -10.43 -28.63
N THR A 504 -44.26 -11.19 -29.13
CA THR A 504 -44.26 -12.65 -29.14
C THR A 504 -43.56 -13.18 -27.87
N PRO A 505 -43.78 -14.46 -27.49
CA PRO A 505 -43.02 -15.07 -26.42
C PRO A 505 -41.50 -15.04 -26.63
N ASP A 506 -41.04 -15.12 -27.88
CA ASP A 506 -39.63 -15.04 -28.24
C ASP A 506 -39.06 -13.64 -27.94
N ASP A 507 -39.81 -12.56 -28.23
CA ASP A 507 -39.37 -11.20 -27.90
C ASP A 507 -39.25 -10.98 -26.39
N VAL A 508 -40.13 -11.59 -25.59
CA VAL A 508 -40.05 -11.50 -24.12
C VAL A 508 -38.84 -12.25 -23.59
N ARG A 509 -38.52 -13.42 -24.17
CA ARG A 509 -37.29 -14.15 -23.81
C ARG A 509 -36.04 -13.36 -24.23
N GLU A 510 -36.03 -12.76 -25.42
CA GLU A 510 -34.95 -11.87 -25.86
C GLU A 510 -34.79 -10.64 -24.94
N LEU A 511 -35.90 -10.02 -24.50
CA LEU A 511 -35.87 -8.94 -23.50
C LEU A 511 -35.30 -9.42 -22.17
N CYS A 512 -35.69 -10.60 -21.69
CA CYS A 512 -35.15 -11.18 -20.46
C CYS A 512 -33.65 -11.47 -20.59
N ASP A 513 -33.19 -11.95 -21.74
CA ASP A 513 -31.79 -12.24 -22.01
C ASP A 513 -30.94 -10.96 -22.05
N VAL A 514 -31.44 -9.91 -22.72
CA VAL A 514 -30.70 -8.66 -22.97
C VAL A 514 -30.77 -7.68 -21.79
N VAL A 515 -31.91 -7.58 -21.10
CA VAL A 515 -32.16 -6.56 -20.06
C VAL A 515 -32.24 -7.18 -18.65
N GLY A 516 -32.43 -8.49 -18.55
CA GLY A 516 -32.58 -9.22 -17.30
C GLY A 516 -34.05 -9.41 -16.89
N GLU A 517 -34.43 -10.66 -16.60
CA GLU A 517 -35.81 -11.07 -16.26
C GLU A 517 -36.44 -10.22 -15.15
N ALA A 518 -35.72 -9.96 -14.05
CA ALA A 518 -36.24 -9.15 -12.95
C ALA A 518 -36.62 -7.72 -13.36
N ALA A 519 -35.90 -7.12 -14.32
CA ALA A 519 -36.25 -5.80 -14.84
C ALA A 519 -37.50 -5.86 -15.71
N VAL A 520 -37.59 -6.86 -16.59
CA VAL A 520 -38.73 -7.12 -17.48
C VAL A 520 -40.01 -7.35 -16.66
N THR A 521 -39.94 -8.17 -15.61
CA THR A 521 -41.06 -8.42 -14.70
C THR A 521 -41.45 -7.18 -13.89
N ARG A 522 -40.48 -6.40 -13.39
CA ARG A 522 -40.77 -5.13 -12.68
C ARG A 522 -41.42 -4.08 -13.59
N ALA A 523 -41.15 -4.12 -14.88
CA ALA A 523 -41.81 -3.27 -15.87
C ALA A 523 -43.22 -3.77 -16.24
N GLY A 524 -43.61 -4.96 -15.75
CA GLY A 524 -44.93 -5.54 -15.97
C GLY A 524 -45.05 -6.43 -17.20
N ILE A 525 -43.93 -6.82 -17.83
CA ILE A 525 -43.89 -7.74 -18.98
C ILE A 525 -43.62 -9.16 -18.47
N GLY A 526 -44.38 -10.16 -18.94
CA GLY A 526 -44.18 -11.56 -18.54
C GLY A 526 -44.85 -12.56 -19.47
N LEU A 527 -44.62 -13.85 -19.22
CA LEU A 527 -45.23 -14.97 -19.94
C LEU A 527 -46.20 -15.75 -19.04
N GLU A 528 -47.37 -16.08 -19.56
CA GLU A 528 -48.37 -16.91 -18.89
C GLU A 528 -48.67 -18.17 -19.73
N LEU A 529 -48.73 -19.33 -19.07
CA LEU A 529 -49.05 -20.61 -19.69
C LEU A 529 -50.57 -20.79 -19.82
N ALA A 530 -51.10 -20.67 -21.04
CA ALA A 530 -52.53 -20.82 -21.33
C ALA A 530 -52.89 -22.27 -21.75
N GLY A 531 -52.66 -23.24 -20.88
CA GLY A 531 -53.05 -24.66 -21.10
C GLY A 531 -52.44 -25.29 -22.37
N GLN A 532 -53.18 -26.15 -23.08
CA GLN A 532 -52.72 -26.83 -24.32
C GLN A 532 -52.53 -25.89 -25.54
N ARG A 533 -52.72 -24.58 -25.39
CA ARG A 533 -52.62 -23.60 -26.48
C ARG A 533 -51.63 -22.48 -26.11
N GLY A 534 -50.35 -22.81 -26.16
CA GLY A 534 -49.24 -21.85 -26.27
C GLY A 534 -49.03 -20.89 -25.10
N GLU A 535 -47.84 -20.30 -25.06
CA GLU A 535 -47.49 -19.23 -24.12
C GLU A 535 -48.08 -17.90 -24.59
N LYS A 536 -48.58 -17.09 -23.66
CA LYS A 536 -49.14 -15.76 -23.93
C LYS A 536 -48.36 -14.68 -23.20
N VAL A 537 -48.11 -13.56 -23.89
CA VAL A 537 -47.44 -12.39 -23.30
C VAL A 537 -48.43 -11.55 -22.47
N LEU A 538 -48.00 -11.13 -21.28
CA LEU A 538 -48.67 -10.16 -20.42
C LEU A 538 -47.87 -8.84 -20.42
N PRO A 539 -48.53 -7.67 -20.49
CA PRO A 539 -49.98 -7.49 -20.70
C PRO A 539 -50.38 -7.89 -22.13
N GLY A 540 -51.66 -8.28 -22.33
CA GLY A 540 -52.11 -8.93 -23.57
C GLY A 540 -52.41 -8.02 -24.76
N THR A 541 -52.21 -6.69 -24.64
CA THR A 541 -52.48 -5.72 -25.72
C THR A 541 -51.20 -4.98 -26.11
N ALA A 542 -51.02 -4.70 -27.40
CA ALA A 542 -49.85 -3.99 -27.91
C ALA A 542 -49.65 -2.62 -27.22
N TYR A 543 -50.73 -1.87 -26.96
CA TYR A 543 -50.67 -0.59 -26.24
C TYR A 543 -50.16 -0.73 -24.80
N ALA A 544 -50.61 -1.74 -24.05
CA ALA A 544 -50.14 -1.97 -22.68
C ALA A 544 -48.70 -2.49 -22.68
N GLN A 545 -48.31 -3.25 -23.69
CA GLN A 545 -46.92 -3.69 -23.89
C GLN A 545 -46.00 -2.51 -24.18
N ALA A 546 -46.42 -1.55 -25.03
CA ALA A 546 -45.67 -0.32 -25.28
C ALA A 546 -45.47 0.50 -23.99
N ALA A 547 -46.51 0.64 -23.16
CA ALA A 547 -46.39 1.32 -21.86
C ALA A 547 -45.43 0.60 -20.89
N ALA A 548 -45.46 -0.73 -20.88
CA ALA A 548 -44.55 -1.55 -20.10
C ALA A 548 -43.10 -1.44 -20.62
N LEU A 549 -42.88 -1.39 -21.94
CA LEU A 549 -41.56 -1.19 -22.54
C LEU A 549 -40.98 0.20 -22.26
N ARG A 550 -41.80 1.27 -22.27
CA ARG A 550 -41.35 2.61 -21.83
C ARG A 550 -41.00 2.64 -20.35
N THR A 551 -41.72 1.90 -19.52
CA THR A 551 -41.41 1.73 -18.10
C THR A 551 -40.09 0.98 -17.93
N LEU A 552 -39.86 -0.08 -18.71
CA LEU A 552 -38.61 -0.82 -18.75
C LEU A 552 -37.45 0.09 -19.17
N LEU A 553 -37.63 0.91 -20.21
CA LEU A 553 -36.62 1.87 -20.66
C LEU A 553 -36.32 2.91 -19.56
N ALA A 554 -37.33 3.51 -18.93
CA ALA A 554 -37.15 4.49 -17.86
C ALA A 554 -36.42 3.90 -16.64
N GLN A 555 -36.77 2.67 -16.24
CA GLN A 555 -36.07 1.93 -15.18
C GLN A 555 -34.61 1.60 -15.55
N SER A 556 -34.33 1.45 -16.85
CA SER A 556 -33.00 1.07 -17.37
C SER A 556 -32.10 2.27 -17.69
N VAL A 557 -32.67 3.44 -18.01
CA VAL A 557 -31.98 4.70 -18.32
C VAL A 557 -31.74 5.54 -17.06
N TYR A 558 -32.62 5.44 -16.07
CA TYR A 558 -32.55 6.16 -14.80
C TYR A 558 -32.29 5.25 -13.59
N PRO A 559 -31.34 4.29 -13.63
CA PRO A 559 -30.80 3.79 -12.38
C PRO A 559 -30.14 5.00 -11.69
N GLY A 560 -30.16 5.09 -10.37
CA GLY A 560 -29.41 6.11 -9.63
C GLY A 560 -27.90 6.00 -9.90
N ILE A 561 -27.07 6.27 -8.88
CA ILE A 561 -25.65 5.92 -8.97
C ILE A 561 -25.54 4.43 -9.33
N VAL A 562 -25.14 4.12 -10.57
CA VAL A 562 -25.04 2.72 -11.05
C VAL A 562 -24.11 1.99 -10.09
N PRO A 563 -24.60 1.03 -9.31
CA PRO A 563 -23.75 0.31 -8.39
C PRO A 563 -22.70 -0.41 -9.22
N ARG A 564 -21.42 -0.07 -9.00
CA ARG A 564 -20.31 -0.77 -9.66
C ARG A 564 -20.44 -2.24 -9.31
N PHE A 565 -20.36 -3.12 -10.31
CA PHE A 565 -20.36 -4.56 -10.10
C PHE A 565 -19.19 -4.94 -9.20
N ARG A 566 -19.51 -5.23 -7.94
CA ARG A 566 -18.55 -5.51 -6.87
C ARG A 566 -19.10 -6.67 -6.03
N PRO A 567 -19.06 -7.91 -6.53
CA PRO A 567 -19.60 -9.04 -5.81
C PRO A 567 -18.84 -9.29 -4.52
N ARG A 568 -19.55 -9.75 -3.50
CA ARG A 568 -19.02 -10.07 -2.18
C ARG A 568 -19.11 -11.57 -2.01
N LEU A 569 -18.01 -12.22 -1.64
CA LEU A 569 -18.01 -13.66 -1.43
C LEU A 569 -18.93 -14.05 -0.28
N GLY A 570 -19.65 -15.15 -0.44
CA GLY A 570 -20.61 -15.66 0.53
C GLY A 570 -19.95 -16.24 1.78
N ARG A 571 -18.76 -16.83 1.66
CA ARG A 571 -18.01 -17.47 2.76
C ARG A 571 -16.73 -16.69 3.10
N SER A 572 -16.35 -16.72 4.37
CA SER A 572 -15.19 -16.01 4.95
C SER A 572 -14.67 -16.78 6.17
N PRO A 573 -13.39 -16.64 6.58
CA PRO A 573 -12.35 -15.79 5.97
C PRO A 573 -11.74 -16.44 4.72
N VAL A 574 -11.36 -15.61 3.75
CA VAL A 574 -10.66 -16.06 2.54
C VAL A 574 -9.16 -16.02 2.79
N ALA A 575 -8.49 -17.15 2.56
CA ALA A 575 -7.05 -17.26 2.77
C ALA A 575 -6.29 -16.25 1.90
N GLN A 576 -5.34 -15.54 2.52
CA GLN A 576 -4.42 -14.63 1.84
C GLN A 576 -3.06 -15.31 1.69
N THR A 577 -2.56 -15.46 0.48
CA THR A 577 -1.32 -16.22 0.22
C THR A 577 -0.37 -15.46 -0.67
N VAL A 578 0.92 -15.52 -0.34
CA VAL A 578 1.97 -14.93 -1.19
C VAL A 578 2.14 -15.81 -2.42
N PRO A 579 2.07 -15.25 -3.64
CA PRO A 579 2.36 -15.99 -4.87
C PRO A 579 3.71 -16.71 -4.77
N PHE A 580 3.72 -17.98 -5.16
CA PHE A 580 4.91 -18.82 -5.11
C PHE A 580 5.06 -19.60 -6.42
N PRO A 581 6.28 -19.71 -6.97
CA PRO A 581 7.51 -19.09 -6.48
C PRO A 581 7.52 -17.56 -6.62
N ASP A 582 8.36 -16.89 -5.83
CA ASP A 582 8.54 -15.46 -5.93
C ASP A 582 9.23 -15.11 -7.27
N ALA A 583 8.55 -14.33 -8.12
CA ALA A 583 9.07 -13.88 -9.40
C ALA A 583 10.46 -13.22 -9.30
N ALA A 584 10.74 -12.48 -8.22
CA ALA A 584 12.05 -11.85 -8.02
C ALA A 584 13.14 -12.91 -7.77
N GLN A 585 12.83 -13.97 -7.02
CA GLN A 585 13.75 -15.08 -6.78
C GLN A 585 13.98 -15.90 -8.05
N VAL A 586 12.92 -16.16 -8.83
CA VAL A 586 13.02 -16.85 -10.12
C VAL A 586 13.92 -16.05 -11.07
N ALA A 587 13.68 -14.74 -11.21
CA ALA A 587 14.47 -13.87 -12.08
C ALA A 587 15.93 -13.80 -11.64
N SER A 588 16.21 -13.68 -10.33
CA SER A 588 17.58 -13.72 -9.81
C SER A 588 18.26 -15.07 -10.09
N GLY A 589 17.56 -16.18 -9.85
CA GLY A 589 18.07 -17.53 -10.11
C GLY A 589 18.36 -17.80 -11.58
N GLN A 590 17.55 -17.25 -12.50
CA GLN A 590 17.80 -17.28 -13.94
C GLN A 590 19.02 -16.44 -14.31
N ALA A 591 19.15 -15.24 -13.74
CA ALA A 591 20.28 -14.35 -13.99
C ALA A 591 21.61 -15.02 -13.62
N ASP A 592 21.69 -15.64 -12.44
CA ASP A 592 22.89 -16.31 -11.95
C ASP A 592 23.27 -17.51 -12.82
N ARG A 593 22.29 -18.32 -13.23
CA ARG A 593 22.51 -19.47 -14.11
C ARG A 593 22.98 -19.04 -15.48
N LEU A 594 22.36 -18.03 -16.08
CA LEU A 594 22.77 -17.45 -17.36
C LEU A 594 24.20 -16.91 -17.28
N ALA A 595 24.52 -16.14 -16.23
CA ALA A 595 25.85 -15.58 -16.01
C ALA A 595 26.92 -16.67 -15.85
N ALA A 596 26.56 -17.84 -15.31
CA ALA A 596 27.46 -18.96 -15.10
C ALA A 596 27.75 -19.81 -16.35
N ILE A 597 26.95 -19.72 -17.42
CA ILE A 597 27.09 -20.56 -18.63
C ILE A 597 28.51 -20.49 -19.22
N PRO A 598 29.12 -19.30 -19.45
CA PRO A 598 30.47 -19.23 -20.05
C PRO A 598 31.52 -19.98 -19.22
N SER A 599 31.52 -19.78 -17.89
CA SER A 599 32.43 -20.46 -16.97
C SER A 599 32.22 -21.98 -16.97
N ARG A 600 30.97 -22.43 -17.03
CA ARG A 600 30.62 -23.86 -17.13
C ARG A 600 31.11 -24.50 -18.44
N VAL A 601 30.97 -23.80 -19.57
CA VAL A 601 31.47 -24.28 -20.87
C VAL A 601 32.99 -24.43 -20.82
N ARG A 602 33.69 -23.43 -20.26
CA ARG A 602 35.14 -23.49 -20.09
C ARG A 602 35.58 -24.65 -19.21
N GLN A 603 34.91 -24.85 -18.06
CA GLN A 603 35.17 -25.97 -17.17
C GLN A 603 34.96 -27.31 -17.90
N ARG A 604 33.85 -27.44 -18.64
CA ARG A 604 33.55 -28.63 -19.45
C ARG A 604 34.63 -28.90 -20.50
N LEU A 605 35.13 -27.87 -21.19
CA LEU A 605 36.24 -28.01 -22.13
C LEU A 605 37.52 -28.51 -21.44
N VAL A 606 37.83 -28.02 -20.23
CA VAL A 606 38.99 -28.49 -19.44
C VAL A 606 38.82 -29.96 -19.04
N GLU A 607 37.62 -30.35 -18.60
CA GLU A 607 37.29 -31.75 -18.26
C GLU A 607 37.46 -32.66 -19.48
N LEU A 608 36.87 -32.29 -20.63
CA LEU A 608 36.99 -33.02 -21.88
C LEU A 608 38.45 -33.09 -22.34
N TRP A 609 39.24 -32.03 -22.15
CA TRP A 609 40.66 -32.01 -22.53
C TRP A 609 41.50 -32.97 -21.67
N ARG A 610 41.26 -33.00 -20.35
CA ARG A 610 41.91 -33.97 -19.44
C ARG A 610 41.49 -35.39 -19.80
N SER A 611 40.20 -35.60 -19.97
CA SER A 611 39.63 -36.89 -20.35
C SER A 611 40.16 -37.41 -21.67
N ALA A 612 40.20 -36.58 -22.72
CA ALA A 612 40.65 -36.99 -24.04
C ALA A 612 42.14 -37.34 -24.06
N ARG A 613 42.94 -36.77 -23.14
CA ARG A 613 44.34 -37.15 -22.93
C ARG A 613 44.48 -38.54 -22.30
N ASP A 614 43.52 -38.94 -21.46
CA ASP A 614 43.53 -40.23 -20.77
C ASP A 614 42.84 -41.35 -21.57
N ARG A 615 41.78 -41.03 -22.33
CA ARG A 615 40.91 -41.97 -23.07
C ARG A 615 41.23 -42.10 -24.57
N ASP A 616 42.21 -41.35 -25.08
CA ASP A 616 42.63 -41.33 -26.48
C ASP A 616 41.49 -41.00 -27.48
N GLY A 617 40.54 -40.14 -27.09
CA GLY A 617 39.37 -39.80 -27.91
C GLY A 617 38.29 -39.00 -27.19
N LEU A 618 37.26 -38.60 -27.95
CA LEU A 618 35.98 -38.08 -27.46
C LEU A 618 34.85 -38.99 -27.96
N GLY A 619 33.81 -39.20 -27.17
CA GLY A 619 32.61 -39.91 -27.60
C GLY A 619 31.75 -39.08 -28.56
N ASP A 620 30.87 -39.73 -29.33
CA ASP A 620 29.99 -39.04 -30.29
C ASP A 620 29.09 -38.01 -29.60
N ALA A 621 28.54 -38.32 -28.43
CA ALA A 621 27.73 -37.38 -27.65
C ALA A 621 28.53 -36.13 -27.20
N GLU A 622 29.81 -36.28 -26.87
CA GLU A 622 30.68 -35.15 -26.49
C GLU A 622 31.00 -34.27 -27.71
N ILE A 623 31.16 -34.87 -28.88
CA ILE A 623 31.36 -34.15 -30.15
C ILE A 623 30.08 -33.41 -30.56
N ASP A 624 28.92 -34.03 -30.40
CA ASP A 624 27.63 -33.42 -30.69
C ASP A 624 27.36 -32.24 -29.75
N GLU A 625 27.67 -32.37 -28.45
CA GLU A 625 27.62 -31.27 -27.47
C GLU A 625 28.45 -30.06 -27.96
N LEU A 626 29.72 -30.29 -28.32
CA LEU A 626 30.61 -29.23 -28.81
C LEU A 626 30.16 -28.67 -30.17
N THR A 627 29.53 -29.49 -31.00
CA THR A 627 28.97 -29.08 -32.30
C THR A 627 27.80 -28.12 -32.13
N VAL A 628 26.97 -28.29 -31.11
CA VAL A 628 25.90 -27.33 -30.77
C VAL A 628 26.50 -26.00 -30.29
N VAL A 629 27.47 -26.05 -29.36
CA VAL A 629 28.06 -24.86 -28.75
C VAL A 629 28.85 -24.03 -29.77
N PHE A 630 29.79 -24.65 -30.50
CA PHE A 630 30.72 -23.95 -31.40
C PHE A 630 30.30 -23.95 -32.87
N GLY A 631 29.34 -24.79 -33.24
CA GLY A 631 28.88 -24.97 -34.62
C GLY A 631 29.75 -25.95 -35.43
N LEU A 632 29.10 -26.71 -36.32
CA LEU A 632 29.74 -27.76 -37.13
C LEU A 632 30.98 -27.28 -37.90
N LYS A 633 30.91 -26.11 -38.53
CA LYS A 633 32.03 -25.55 -39.32
C LYS A 633 33.30 -25.31 -38.48
N VAL A 634 33.16 -25.00 -37.19
CA VAL A 634 34.29 -24.77 -36.29
C VAL A 634 34.87 -26.11 -35.84
N ILE A 635 34.01 -27.07 -35.49
CA ILE A 635 34.41 -28.42 -35.09
C ILE A 635 35.15 -29.15 -36.22
N GLU A 636 34.67 -29.06 -37.46
CA GLU A 636 35.33 -29.64 -38.64
C GLU A 636 36.68 -28.97 -38.94
N ARG A 637 36.76 -27.64 -38.83
CA ARG A 637 38.01 -26.89 -39.07
C ARG A 637 39.14 -27.30 -38.14
N PHE A 638 38.83 -27.63 -36.89
CA PHE A 638 39.83 -28.08 -35.91
C PHE A 638 40.03 -29.59 -35.89
N GLU A 639 39.35 -30.34 -36.77
CA GLU A 639 39.47 -31.79 -36.90
C GLU A 639 39.24 -32.52 -35.56
N LEU A 640 38.25 -32.07 -34.76
CA LEU A 640 38.01 -32.56 -33.39
C LEU A 640 37.94 -34.09 -33.29
N ARG A 641 37.35 -34.76 -34.30
CA ARG A 641 37.24 -36.23 -34.37
C ARG A 641 38.58 -36.96 -34.53
N HIS A 642 39.55 -36.34 -35.21
CA HIS A 642 40.85 -36.95 -35.50
C HIS A 642 41.94 -36.49 -34.52
N HIS A 643 41.83 -35.25 -34.01
CA HIS A 643 42.84 -34.63 -33.15
C HIS A 643 42.22 -33.92 -31.92
N PRO A 644 41.54 -34.67 -31.02
CA PRO A 644 40.70 -34.08 -29.97
C PRO A 644 41.47 -33.20 -28.99
N VAL A 645 42.65 -33.63 -28.52
CA VAL A 645 43.46 -32.86 -27.55
C VAL A 645 43.93 -31.52 -28.12
N ARG A 646 44.33 -31.49 -29.40
CA ARG A 646 44.75 -30.26 -30.09
C ARG A 646 43.56 -29.34 -30.33
N ALA A 647 42.46 -29.90 -30.82
CA ALA A 647 41.24 -29.14 -31.10
C ALA A 647 40.67 -28.50 -29.84
N LEU A 648 40.55 -29.24 -28.73
CA LEU A 648 40.09 -28.74 -27.44
C LEU A 648 40.99 -27.62 -26.89
N ARG A 649 42.31 -27.71 -27.08
CA ARG A 649 43.24 -26.64 -26.70
C ARG A 649 43.02 -25.36 -27.51
N GLU A 650 42.77 -25.48 -28.81
CA GLU A 650 42.44 -24.31 -29.66
C GLU A 650 41.08 -23.71 -29.30
N LEU A 651 40.08 -24.55 -28.98
CA LEU A 651 38.77 -24.09 -28.51
C LEU A 651 38.91 -23.31 -27.19
N LEU A 652 39.64 -23.85 -26.20
CA LEU A 652 39.93 -23.17 -24.92
C LEU A 652 40.66 -21.84 -25.11
N HIS A 653 41.61 -21.76 -26.03
CA HIS A 653 42.38 -20.53 -26.27
C HIS A 653 41.56 -19.44 -26.98
N ARG A 654 40.59 -19.83 -27.82
CA ARG A 654 39.82 -18.92 -28.68
C ARG A 654 38.34 -18.81 -28.30
N GLU A 655 37.92 -19.36 -27.15
CA GLU A 655 36.50 -19.45 -26.78
C GLU A 655 35.81 -18.09 -26.80
N ASP A 656 36.48 -17.06 -26.29
CA ASP A 656 35.96 -15.69 -26.20
C ASP A 656 35.64 -15.10 -27.57
N GLN A 657 36.48 -15.40 -28.57
CA GLN A 657 36.30 -14.93 -29.94
C GLN A 657 35.23 -15.76 -30.67
N LEU A 658 35.25 -17.07 -30.51
CA LEU A 658 34.32 -17.99 -31.18
C LEU A 658 32.88 -17.84 -30.67
N LEU A 659 32.71 -17.51 -29.39
CA LEU A 659 31.41 -17.39 -28.73
C LEU A 659 30.97 -15.94 -28.51
N ALA A 660 31.69 -14.94 -29.02
CA ALA A 660 31.45 -13.52 -28.77
C ALA A 660 29.98 -13.09 -28.96
N GLN A 661 29.34 -13.51 -30.05
CA GLN A 661 27.93 -13.18 -30.31
C GLN A 661 26.98 -13.83 -29.31
N LYS A 662 27.20 -15.12 -28.97
CA LYS A 662 26.37 -15.85 -28.00
C LYS A 662 26.56 -15.28 -26.59
N ARG A 663 27.78 -14.89 -26.21
CA ARG A 663 28.08 -14.25 -24.93
C ARG A 663 27.34 -12.92 -24.76
N ARG A 664 27.35 -12.06 -25.79
CA ARG A 664 26.56 -10.81 -25.77
C ARG A 664 25.07 -11.04 -25.57
N ARG A 665 24.53 -12.12 -26.17
CA ARG A 665 23.12 -12.48 -25.98
C ARG A 665 22.84 -12.89 -24.53
N ILE A 666 23.72 -13.70 -23.92
CA ILE A 666 23.62 -14.04 -22.49
C ILE A 666 23.68 -12.78 -21.63
N GLU A 667 24.62 -11.87 -21.87
CA GLU A 667 24.75 -10.62 -21.10
C GLU A 667 23.46 -9.80 -21.11
N VAL A 668 22.78 -9.69 -22.26
CA VAL A 668 21.48 -9.01 -22.38
C VAL A 668 20.38 -9.74 -21.59
N LEU A 669 20.32 -11.06 -21.69
CA LEU A 669 19.31 -11.86 -20.96
C LEU A 669 19.54 -11.81 -19.44
N THR A 670 20.79 -11.92 -19.01
CA THR A 670 21.20 -11.76 -17.60
C THR A 670 20.82 -10.37 -17.10
N ALA A 671 21.09 -9.29 -17.84
CA ALA A 671 20.70 -7.94 -17.44
C ALA A 671 19.18 -7.80 -17.32
N ARG A 672 18.41 -8.36 -18.25
CA ARG A 672 16.95 -8.38 -18.18
C ARG A 672 16.43 -9.15 -16.96
N ALA A 673 17.00 -10.31 -16.66
CA ALA A 673 16.65 -11.11 -15.49
C ALA A 673 17.02 -10.41 -14.17
N ARG A 674 18.22 -9.79 -14.08
CA ARG A 674 18.62 -8.94 -12.94
C ARG A 674 17.70 -7.73 -12.73
N ALA A 675 16.91 -7.35 -13.75
CA ALA A 675 15.90 -6.29 -13.63
C ALA A 675 14.63 -6.75 -12.92
N GLY A 676 14.57 -8.02 -12.50
CA GLY A 676 13.36 -8.64 -11.94
C GLY A 676 12.40 -9.18 -13.00
N THR A 677 12.80 -9.20 -14.28
CA THR A 677 11.96 -9.81 -15.33
C THR A 677 12.18 -11.33 -15.34
N VAL A 678 11.13 -12.10 -15.04
CA VAL A 678 11.15 -13.55 -15.26
C VAL A 678 11.20 -13.83 -16.77
N LEU A 679 12.21 -14.60 -17.18
CA LEU A 679 12.36 -15.05 -18.55
C LEU A 679 11.44 -16.26 -18.78
N ASP A 680 10.65 -16.21 -19.84
CA ASP A 680 9.70 -17.27 -20.18
C ASP A 680 10.39 -18.56 -20.67
N GLY A 681 9.60 -19.63 -20.82
CA GLY A 681 10.09 -20.91 -21.31
C GLY A 681 10.66 -20.86 -22.73
N HIS A 682 10.34 -19.86 -23.54
CA HIS A 682 10.93 -19.71 -24.87
C HIS A 682 12.42 -19.35 -24.79
N ILE A 683 12.82 -18.54 -23.81
CA ILE A 683 14.24 -18.24 -23.57
C ILE A 683 14.99 -19.50 -23.10
N ALA A 684 14.40 -20.31 -22.22
CA ALA A 684 15.00 -21.58 -21.83
C ALA A 684 15.22 -22.50 -23.05
N TRP A 685 14.24 -22.57 -23.96
CA TRP A 685 14.37 -23.27 -25.24
C TRP A 685 15.45 -22.68 -26.15
N GLU A 686 15.53 -21.35 -26.26
CA GLU A 686 16.57 -20.63 -27.03
C GLU A 686 17.97 -21.05 -26.54
N ILE A 687 18.18 -21.09 -25.23
CA ILE A 687 19.45 -21.52 -24.63
C ILE A 687 19.70 -23.01 -24.87
N ALA A 688 18.69 -23.87 -24.71
CA ALA A 688 18.84 -25.31 -24.94
C ALA A 688 19.26 -25.60 -26.39
N HIS A 689 18.71 -24.87 -27.35
CA HIS A 689 19.03 -25.03 -28.76
C HIS A 689 20.39 -24.43 -29.15
N SER A 690 20.78 -23.30 -28.53
CA SER A 690 22.00 -22.59 -28.90
C SER A 690 23.24 -23.03 -28.12
N TRP A 691 23.10 -23.48 -26.88
CA TRP A 691 24.21 -23.93 -26.02
C TRP A 691 24.16 -25.43 -25.72
N GLY A 692 23.00 -26.06 -25.86
CA GLY A 692 22.77 -27.47 -25.52
C GLY A 692 21.92 -27.61 -24.25
N PRO A 693 21.19 -28.73 -24.10
CA PRO A 693 20.20 -28.93 -23.03
C PRO A 693 20.81 -28.82 -21.63
N ARG A 694 22.04 -29.32 -21.43
CA ARG A 694 22.77 -29.22 -20.16
C ARG A 694 22.90 -27.77 -19.65
N TYR A 695 23.03 -26.79 -20.54
CA TYR A 695 23.20 -25.38 -20.15
C TYR A 695 21.89 -24.63 -19.97
N ALA A 696 20.77 -25.22 -20.38
CA ALA A 696 19.42 -24.69 -20.17
C ALA A 696 18.73 -25.24 -18.92
N GLU A 697 19.27 -26.31 -18.33
CA GLU A 697 18.79 -26.89 -17.07
C GLU A 697 18.72 -25.83 -15.96
N GLY A 698 17.57 -25.75 -15.28
CA GLY A 698 17.30 -24.76 -14.24
C GLY A 698 16.94 -23.37 -14.75
N LEU A 699 16.63 -23.18 -16.04
CA LEU A 699 16.22 -21.88 -16.58
C LEU A 699 14.72 -21.74 -16.78
N HIS A 700 13.96 -22.84 -16.90
CA HIS A 700 12.52 -22.73 -17.07
C HIS A 700 11.88 -22.25 -15.76
N PRO A 701 10.98 -21.24 -15.79
CA PRO A 701 10.50 -20.57 -14.57
C PRO A 701 9.81 -21.50 -13.56
N ASP A 702 9.20 -22.59 -14.05
CA ASP A 702 8.51 -23.56 -13.20
C ASP A 702 9.45 -24.57 -12.52
N GLU A 703 10.73 -24.62 -12.90
CA GLU A 703 11.68 -25.58 -12.33
C GLU A 703 11.90 -25.36 -10.83
N PRO A 704 11.88 -26.43 -9.99
CA PRO A 704 12.03 -26.34 -8.54
C PRO A 704 13.28 -25.60 -8.06
N VAL A 705 14.37 -25.67 -8.83
CA VAL A 705 15.66 -25.04 -8.50
C VAL A 705 15.64 -23.50 -8.53
N LEU A 706 14.58 -22.90 -9.10
CA LEU A 706 14.36 -21.45 -9.14
C LEU A 706 13.42 -20.94 -8.03
N ARG A 707 12.89 -21.82 -7.18
CA ARG A 707 11.90 -21.49 -6.13
C ARG A 707 12.51 -20.89 -4.85
N GLY A 708 13.74 -20.39 -4.94
CA GLY A 708 14.50 -19.83 -3.82
C GLY A 708 14.85 -20.84 -2.72
N ALA A 709 15.49 -20.33 -1.67
CA ALA A 709 15.88 -21.10 -0.49
C ALA A 709 14.66 -21.62 0.30
N ALA A 710 14.82 -22.72 1.04
CA ALA A 710 13.76 -23.26 1.88
C ALA A 710 13.37 -22.27 3.00
N SER A 711 14.36 -21.66 3.65
CA SER A 711 14.12 -20.63 4.65
C SER A 711 13.32 -19.44 4.12
N ALA A 712 13.63 -18.98 2.90
CA ALA A 712 12.93 -17.88 2.24
C ALA A 712 11.48 -18.23 1.86
N ALA A 713 11.15 -19.51 1.68
CA ALA A 713 9.78 -19.91 1.42
C ALA A 713 8.89 -19.75 2.66
N LEU A 714 9.42 -19.87 3.88
CA LEU A 714 8.67 -19.63 5.12
C LEU A 714 8.65 -18.14 5.53
N ASP A 715 9.63 -17.35 5.10
CA ASP A 715 9.69 -15.91 5.36
C ASP A 715 8.80 -15.13 4.37
N GLN A 716 7.50 -15.12 4.67
CA GLN A 716 6.48 -14.49 3.86
C GLN A 716 6.18 -13.06 4.34
N ASP A 717 6.11 -12.10 3.41
CA ASP A 717 5.60 -10.75 3.70
C ASP A 717 4.08 -10.69 3.50
N PRO A 718 3.26 -10.44 4.56
CA PRO A 718 1.82 -10.27 4.44
C PRO A 718 1.39 -9.21 3.41
N ARG A 719 2.23 -8.20 3.17
CA ARG A 719 1.95 -7.11 2.21
C ARG A 719 1.98 -7.56 0.75
N ARG A 720 2.55 -8.73 0.48
CA ARG A 720 2.59 -9.37 -0.83
C ARG A 720 1.51 -10.44 -1.01
N ALA A 721 0.75 -10.75 0.05
CA ALA A 721 -0.30 -11.74 0.00
C ALA A 721 -1.45 -11.27 -0.89
N LEU A 722 -1.97 -12.20 -1.69
CA LEU A 722 -3.15 -12.03 -2.53
C LEU A 722 -4.24 -12.98 -2.06
N PRO A 723 -5.52 -12.65 -2.28
CA PRO A 723 -6.61 -13.57 -1.93
C PRO A 723 -6.51 -14.83 -2.79
N ALA A 724 -6.58 -16.00 -2.16
CA ALA A 724 -6.57 -17.31 -2.82
C ALA A 724 -7.93 -17.57 -3.51
N VAL A 725 -8.21 -16.79 -4.55
CA VAL A 725 -9.45 -16.76 -5.32
C VAL A 725 -9.11 -16.84 -6.80
N ARG A 726 -9.78 -17.73 -7.54
CA ARG A 726 -9.81 -17.74 -9.01
C ARG A 726 -11.26 -17.64 -9.46
N LEU A 727 -11.51 -16.81 -10.48
CA LEU A 727 -12.85 -16.73 -11.09
C LEU A 727 -12.78 -17.31 -12.49
N HIS A 728 -13.78 -18.10 -12.84
CA HIS A 728 -13.88 -18.71 -14.17
C HIS A 728 -15.07 -18.10 -14.92
N GLU A 729 -14.81 -17.63 -16.13
CA GLU A 729 -15.78 -17.13 -17.11
C GLU A 729 -15.71 -18.04 -18.34
N GLY A 730 -16.45 -19.14 -18.31
CA GLY A 730 -16.23 -20.24 -19.27
C GLY A 730 -14.83 -20.82 -19.12
N GLU A 731 -14.02 -20.82 -20.19
CA GLU A 731 -12.62 -21.25 -20.18
C GLU A 731 -11.65 -20.16 -19.69
N GLN A 732 -12.12 -18.91 -19.57
CA GLN A 732 -11.28 -17.77 -19.22
C GLN A 732 -11.13 -17.66 -17.71
N VAL A 733 -9.91 -17.42 -17.23
CA VAL A 733 -9.61 -17.29 -15.81
C VAL A 733 -9.30 -15.84 -15.48
N TRP A 734 -9.87 -15.37 -14.38
CA TRP A 734 -9.53 -14.09 -13.78
C TRP A 734 -8.60 -14.30 -12.58
N GLU A 735 -7.54 -13.49 -12.51
CA GLU A 735 -6.50 -13.60 -11.50
C GLU A 735 -6.53 -12.43 -10.50
N PRO A 736 -6.25 -12.70 -9.22
CA PRO A 736 -6.15 -11.64 -8.22
C PRO A 736 -4.87 -10.82 -8.44
N ARG A 737 -4.99 -9.51 -8.26
CA ARG A 737 -3.87 -8.56 -8.19
C ARG A 737 -4.06 -7.65 -6.99
N ARG A 738 -2.97 -7.06 -6.50
CA ARG A 738 -3.00 -6.09 -5.41
C ARG A 738 -3.67 -4.78 -5.85
N ASP A 739 -3.32 -4.33 -7.04
CA ASP A 739 -3.96 -3.22 -7.73
C ASP A 739 -3.98 -3.49 -9.24
N LEU A 740 -4.58 -2.57 -10.01
CA LEU A 740 -4.76 -2.73 -11.45
C LEU A 740 -3.89 -1.76 -12.26
N LEU A 741 -2.97 -1.02 -11.63
CA LEU A 741 -2.20 0.04 -12.29
C LEU A 741 -1.32 -0.51 -13.41
N GLU A 742 -0.76 -1.70 -13.21
CA GLU A 742 0.07 -2.41 -14.20
C GLU A 742 -0.76 -3.33 -15.13
N SER A 743 -2.07 -3.44 -14.91
CA SER A 743 -2.94 -4.29 -15.72
C SER A 743 -3.32 -3.59 -17.03
N GLY A 744 -3.08 -4.23 -18.17
CA GLY A 744 -3.56 -3.78 -19.46
C GLY A 744 -5.08 -3.94 -19.62
N ALA A 745 -5.65 -3.26 -20.62
CA ALA A 745 -7.09 -3.25 -20.93
C ALA A 745 -7.72 -4.63 -21.17
N ARG A 746 -6.92 -5.64 -21.52
CA ARG A 746 -7.37 -7.02 -21.79
C ARG A 746 -7.04 -7.99 -20.66
N ASP A 747 -6.32 -7.53 -19.64
CA ASP A 747 -5.86 -8.39 -18.56
C ASP A 747 -7.02 -8.68 -17.62
N ARG A 748 -7.34 -9.96 -17.45
CA ARG A 748 -8.45 -10.43 -16.61
C ARG A 748 -8.04 -10.44 -15.15
N HIS A 749 -7.81 -9.24 -14.62
CA HIS A 749 -7.37 -9.04 -13.25
C HIS A 749 -8.49 -8.46 -12.40
N PHE A 750 -8.52 -8.85 -11.13
CA PHE A 750 -9.39 -8.25 -10.12
C PHE A 750 -8.63 -8.01 -8.82
N VAL A 751 -9.17 -7.16 -7.96
CA VAL A 751 -8.64 -6.86 -6.63
C VAL A 751 -9.63 -7.34 -5.59
N GLY A 752 -9.17 -8.16 -4.64
CA GLY A 752 -9.95 -8.47 -3.44
C GLY A 752 -9.80 -7.37 -2.40
N GLU A 753 -10.91 -6.85 -1.92
CA GLU A 753 -10.96 -5.83 -0.88
C GLU A 753 -11.69 -6.41 0.34
N LEU A 754 -10.94 -6.71 1.41
CA LEU A 754 -11.55 -7.15 2.67
C LEU A 754 -12.38 -6.00 3.26
N GLU A 755 -13.63 -6.29 3.62
CA GLU A 755 -14.56 -5.38 4.27
C GLU A 755 -14.62 -5.58 5.79
N ASP A 756 -15.33 -4.70 6.49
CA ASP A 756 -15.38 -4.69 7.96
C ASP A 756 -16.12 -5.90 8.56
N ASP A 757 -16.94 -6.59 7.78
CA ASP A 757 -17.61 -7.83 8.19
C ASP A 757 -16.79 -9.10 7.88
N GLY A 758 -15.53 -8.93 7.43
CA GLY A 758 -14.63 -10.03 7.09
C GLY A 758 -14.88 -10.66 5.71
N ARG A 759 -15.88 -10.19 4.95
CA ARG A 759 -16.12 -10.68 3.60
C ARG A 759 -15.22 -9.99 2.58
N LEU A 760 -14.83 -10.73 1.55
CA LEU A 760 -14.02 -10.21 0.47
C LEU A 760 -14.91 -9.69 -0.66
N ALA A 761 -14.77 -8.41 -0.99
CA ALA A 761 -15.44 -7.78 -2.12
C ALA A 761 -14.49 -7.70 -3.32
N LEU A 762 -14.95 -8.09 -4.51
CA LEU A 762 -14.12 -8.15 -5.72
C LEU A 762 -14.30 -6.90 -6.56
N ARG A 763 -13.20 -6.21 -6.89
CA ARG A 763 -13.19 -5.04 -7.76
C ARG A 763 -12.48 -5.36 -9.08
N PHE A 764 -13.19 -5.19 -10.18
CA PHE A 764 -12.66 -5.40 -11.54
C PHE A 764 -12.07 -4.12 -12.14
N GLY A 765 -11.46 -4.26 -13.32
CA GLY A 765 -10.93 -3.16 -14.13
C GLY A 765 -12.01 -2.30 -14.75
N ASP A 766 -11.58 -1.22 -15.40
CA ASP A 766 -12.42 -0.23 -16.07
C ASP A 766 -12.31 -0.30 -17.61
N GLY A 767 -11.60 -1.29 -18.14
CA GLY A 767 -11.30 -1.44 -19.57
C GLY A 767 -10.05 -0.67 -20.01
N VAL A 768 -9.42 0.11 -19.13
CA VAL A 768 -8.09 0.71 -19.33
C VAL A 768 -7.08 0.02 -18.43
N HIS A 769 -7.40 -0.06 -17.13
CA HIS A 769 -6.61 -0.70 -16.09
C HIS A 769 -7.27 -2.03 -15.70
N GLY A 770 -6.99 -3.07 -16.48
CA GLY A 770 -7.68 -4.35 -16.39
C GLY A 770 -8.98 -4.41 -17.19
N ALA A 771 -9.36 -5.61 -17.60
CA ALA A 771 -10.57 -5.89 -18.36
C ALA A 771 -11.85 -5.73 -17.51
N LEU A 772 -12.95 -5.41 -18.21
CA LEU A 772 -14.31 -5.49 -17.66
C LEU A 772 -14.85 -6.91 -17.87
N PRO A 773 -15.52 -7.51 -16.86
CA PRO A 773 -16.25 -8.76 -17.05
C PRO A 773 -17.32 -8.62 -18.13
N THR A 774 -17.57 -9.70 -18.89
CA THR A 774 -18.58 -9.66 -19.96
C THR A 774 -19.97 -9.46 -19.33
N PRO A 775 -20.76 -8.46 -19.75
CA PRO A 775 -22.13 -8.27 -19.26
C PRO A 775 -22.97 -9.54 -19.45
N GLY A 776 -23.73 -9.93 -18.43
CA GLY A 776 -24.54 -11.15 -18.43
C GLY A 776 -23.77 -12.45 -18.21
N ALA A 777 -22.44 -12.45 -18.22
CA ALA A 777 -21.67 -13.67 -17.99
C ALA A 777 -21.83 -14.19 -16.56
N ARG A 778 -21.77 -15.52 -16.42
CA ARG A 778 -21.76 -16.19 -15.12
C ARG A 778 -20.31 -16.46 -14.73
N LEU A 779 -19.87 -15.86 -13.62
CA LEU A 779 -18.57 -16.10 -13.03
C LEU A 779 -18.70 -17.20 -11.98
N THR A 780 -17.92 -18.26 -12.11
CA THR A 780 -17.81 -19.33 -11.10
C THR A 780 -16.64 -19.05 -10.19
N LEU A 781 -16.88 -18.99 -8.89
CA LEU A 781 -15.89 -18.58 -7.90
C LEU A 781 -15.26 -19.81 -7.25
N ARG A 782 -13.94 -19.94 -7.34
CA ARG A 782 -13.16 -20.98 -6.63
C ARG A 782 -12.21 -20.29 -5.67
N TYR A 783 -12.39 -20.53 -4.38
CA TYR A 783 -11.58 -19.87 -3.36
C TYR A 783 -11.31 -20.76 -2.16
N ARG A 784 -10.22 -20.43 -1.46
CA ARG A 784 -9.75 -21.14 -0.27
C ARG A 784 -10.14 -20.38 1.00
N LEU A 785 -10.70 -21.09 1.96
CA LEU A 785 -11.04 -20.57 3.28
C LEU A 785 -9.91 -20.81 4.27
N GLY A 786 -9.71 -19.89 5.22
CA GLY A 786 -8.70 -20.00 6.27
C GLY A 786 -7.73 -18.82 6.27
N GLY A 787 -6.48 -19.09 6.65
CA GLY A 787 -5.47 -18.08 6.93
C GLY A 787 -5.53 -17.54 8.36
N GLY A 788 -4.82 -16.44 8.61
CA GLY A 788 -4.74 -15.88 9.95
C GLY A 788 -3.86 -16.69 10.87
N THR A 789 -4.00 -16.48 12.17
CA THR A 789 -3.16 -17.09 13.20
C THR A 789 -3.51 -18.55 13.49
N GLY A 790 -4.70 -19.02 13.09
CA GLY A 790 -5.15 -20.42 13.29
C GLY A 790 -4.25 -21.45 12.61
N GLY A 791 -3.63 -21.09 11.48
CA GLY A 791 -2.70 -21.97 10.77
C GLY A 791 -1.32 -22.14 11.43
N ASN A 792 -0.99 -21.38 12.48
CA ASN A 792 0.31 -21.47 13.16
C ASN A 792 0.35 -22.64 14.15
N VAL A 793 0.36 -23.86 13.61
CA VAL A 793 0.44 -25.10 14.39
C VAL A 793 1.89 -25.44 14.74
N GLY A 794 2.08 -26.11 15.89
CA GLY A 794 3.40 -26.52 16.37
C GLY A 794 4.09 -27.56 15.46
N ALA A 795 5.36 -27.85 15.73
CA ALA A 795 6.02 -29.01 15.12
C ALA A 795 5.27 -30.30 15.49
N GLU A 796 5.24 -31.26 14.57
CA GLU A 796 4.55 -32.55 14.69
C GLU A 796 3.01 -32.48 14.82
N ALA A 797 2.40 -31.32 14.61
CA ALA A 797 0.94 -31.14 14.70
C ALA A 797 0.19 -31.57 13.43
N ILE A 798 0.79 -31.41 12.25
CA ILE A 798 0.26 -31.87 10.97
C ILE A 798 0.62 -33.35 10.84
N ASN A 799 -0.38 -34.21 11.03
CA ASN A 799 -0.19 -35.64 11.27
C ASN A 799 -1.08 -36.55 10.40
N HIS A 800 -1.95 -35.97 9.56
CA HIS A 800 -2.83 -36.74 8.68
C HIS A 800 -2.68 -36.32 7.21
N LEU A 801 -2.67 -37.32 6.32
CA LEU A 801 -2.90 -37.15 4.88
C LEU A 801 -4.40 -37.33 4.62
N VAL A 802 -5.01 -36.38 3.95
CA VAL A 802 -6.41 -36.45 3.51
C VAL A 802 -6.41 -36.72 2.02
N VAL A 803 -7.15 -37.74 1.56
CA VAL A 803 -7.24 -38.13 0.14
C VAL A 803 -8.66 -38.15 -0.37
N CYS A 804 -8.85 -37.92 -1.67
CA CYS A 804 -10.13 -38.12 -2.32
C CYS A 804 -10.49 -39.61 -2.35
N ARG A 805 -11.74 -39.95 -2.03
CA ARG A 805 -12.25 -41.30 -2.15
C ARG A 805 -12.54 -41.62 -3.63
N GLU A 806 -11.92 -42.66 -4.19
CA GLU A 806 -12.28 -43.12 -5.53
C GLU A 806 -13.58 -43.97 -5.48
N PRO A 807 -14.52 -43.79 -6.42
CA PRO A 807 -15.79 -44.51 -6.42
C PRO A 807 -15.69 -46.04 -6.55
N ASP A 808 -14.54 -46.58 -6.98
CA ASP A 808 -14.40 -47.98 -7.40
C ASP A 808 -13.16 -48.71 -6.85
N GLY A 809 -12.60 -48.26 -5.71
CA GLY A 809 -11.55 -49.02 -5.03
C GLY A 809 -11.12 -48.48 -3.67
N ASP A 810 -11.09 -49.36 -2.67
CA ASP A 810 -10.24 -49.23 -1.49
C ASP A 810 -8.77 -49.34 -1.93
N VAL A 811 -8.24 -48.31 -2.57
CA VAL A 811 -6.79 -48.23 -2.82
C VAL A 811 -6.17 -47.76 -1.51
N GLU A 812 -5.63 -48.70 -0.73
CA GLU A 812 -4.76 -48.37 0.39
C GLU A 812 -3.57 -47.54 -0.13
N VAL A 813 -3.54 -46.26 0.22
CA VAL A 813 -2.40 -45.40 -0.06
C VAL A 813 -1.29 -45.82 0.91
N PRO A 814 -0.10 -46.25 0.44
CA PRO A 814 0.90 -46.93 1.26
C PRO A 814 1.70 -45.94 2.14
N ILE A 815 1.02 -45.09 2.90
CA ILE A 815 1.61 -44.07 3.76
C ILE A 815 1.78 -44.61 5.17
N ALA A 816 3.02 -44.61 5.64
CA ALA A 816 3.38 -45.03 6.99
C ALA A 816 3.20 -43.91 8.02
N GLY A 817 3.48 -42.66 7.64
CA GLY A 817 3.48 -41.53 8.57
C GLY A 817 3.42 -40.18 7.86
N VAL A 818 2.83 -39.18 8.52
CA VAL A 818 2.81 -37.79 8.07
C VAL A 818 3.21 -36.93 9.25
N ARG A 819 4.13 -36.00 9.04
CA ARG A 819 4.64 -35.12 10.08
C ARG A 819 5.02 -33.76 9.52
N ASN A 820 4.96 -32.70 10.32
CA ASN A 820 5.68 -31.45 10.06
C ASN A 820 6.84 -31.28 11.07
N PRO A 821 8.08 -31.70 10.76
CA PRO A 821 9.19 -31.60 11.71
C PRO A 821 9.47 -30.17 12.20
N LEU A 822 9.12 -29.18 11.39
CA LEU A 822 9.18 -27.75 11.69
C LEU A 822 7.76 -27.20 11.95
N PRO A 823 7.60 -26.20 12.83
CA PRO A 823 6.30 -25.58 13.06
C PRO A 823 5.79 -24.86 11.82
N ALA A 824 4.47 -24.80 11.66
CA ALA A 824 3.84 -23.93 10.69
C ALA A 824 3.95 -22.47 11.16
N THR A 825 4.35 -21.57 10.28
CA THR A 825 4.62 -20.16 10.64
C THR A 825 4.14 -19.19 9.55
N GLY A 826 4.10 -17.90 9.86
CA GLY A 826 3.68 -16.84 8.91
C GLY A 826 2.20 -16.46 9.00
N GLY A 827 1.35 -17.29 9.60
CA GLY A 827 -0.07 -17.02 9.77
C GLY A 827 -0.32 -15.72 10.53
N THR A 828 -0.95 -14.74 9.89
CA THR A 828 -1.11 -13.38 10.42
C THR A 828 -2.50 -12.86 10.16
N GLU A 829 -3.13 -12.24 11.17
CA GLU A 829 -4.43 -11.59 11.02
C GLU A 829 -4.38 -10.35 10.10
N PRO A 830 -5.52 -9.91 9.54
CA PRO A 830 -5.61 -8.64 8.84
C PRO A 830 -5.08 -7.48 9.67
N GLU A 831 -4.34 -6.55 9.03
CA GLU A 831 -3.69 -5.45 9.75
C GLU A 831 -4.72 -4.58 10.51
N PRO A 832 -4.56 -4.33 11.83
CA PRO A 832 -5.48 -3.48 12.58
C PRO A 832 -5.48 -2.02 12.10
N LEU A 833 -6.66 -1.38 12.06
CA LEU A 833 -6.78 0.00 11.54
C LEU A 833 -5.95 1.02 12.32
N GLU A 834 -5.89 0.89 13.66
CA GLU A 834 -5.09 1.79 14.51
C GLU A 834 -3.59 1.68 14.19
N GLN A 835 -3.11 0.48 13.89
CA GLN A 835 -1.73 0.25 13.50
C GLN A 835 -1.44 0.88 12.14
N VAL A 836 -2.36 0.75 11.17
CA VAL A 836 -2.25 1.41 9.86
C VAL A 836 -2.17 2.92 10.00
N ARG A 837 -3.00 3.55 10.84
CA ARG A 837 -2.96 5.01 11.08
C ARG A 837 -1.61 5.48 11.62
N GLN A 838 -0.96 4.67 12.45
CA GLN A 838 0.36 4.99 13.01
C GLN A 838 1.50 4.74 12.02
N LEU A 839 1.46 3.61 11.30
CA LEU A 839 2.56 3.17 10.44
C LEU A 839 2.55 3.83 9.07
N ALA A 840 1.38 4.01 8.45
CA ALA A 840 1.30 4.49 7.07
C ALA A 840 1.98 5.86 6.85
N PRO A 841 1.80 6.87 7.73
CA PRO A 841 2.50 8.15 7.58
C PRO A 841 4.03 8.05 7.76
N LEU A 842 4.49 7.09 8.56
CA LEU A 842 5.92 6.85 8.80
C LEU A 842 6.57 6.09 7.64
N ASP A 843 5.80 5.23 6.96
CA ASP A 843 6.29 4.39 5.88
C ASP A 843 6.79 5.21 4.68
N LEU A 844 6.20 6.38 4.40
CA LEU A 844 6.70 7.35 3.42
C LEU A 844 8.19 7.70 3.58
N ARG A 845 8.70 7.71 4.82
CA ARG A 845 10.13 7.98 5.09
C ARG A 845 10.98 6.73 5.09
N ARG A 846 10.38 5.58 5.38
CA ARG A 846 11.08 4.29 5.54
C ARG A 846 11.24 3.59 4.19
N THR A 847 10.14 3.47 3.45
CA THR A 847 10.04 2.69 2.22
C THR A 847 10.06 3.65 1.03
N ARG A 848 11.25 3.85 0.46
CA ARG A 848 11.44 4.70 -0.72
C ARG A 848 11.12 3.89 -1.98
N LEU A 849 9.90 4.06 -2.49
CA LEU A 849 9.50 3.40 -3.74
C LEU A 849 9.93 4.17 -5.00
N ARG A 850 10.49 5.38 -4.83
CA ARG A 850 10.95 6.26 -5.90
C ARG A 850 12.13 7.09 -5.40
N ALA A 851 13.10 7.37 -6.27
CA ALA A 851 14.20 8.28 -5.99
C ALA A 851 13.87 9.68 -6.53
N VAL A 852 13.60 10.64 -5.64
CA VAL A 852 13.24 12.02 -6.03
C VAL A 852 14.37 12.99 -5.69
N THR A 853 14.93 12.86 -4.49
CA THR A 853 16.05 13.67 -4.00
C THR A 853 17.37 12.93 -4.13
N ALA A 854 18.50 13.66 -4.07
CA ALA A 854 19.82 13.04 -4.04
C ALA A 854 19.97 12.07 -2.86
N ASP A 855 19.46 12.44 -1.68
CA ASP A 855 19.48 11.57 -0.50
C ASP A 855 18.68 10.28 -0.71
N ASP A 856 17.63 10.29 -1.54
CA ASP A 856 16.89 9.06 -1.87
C ASP A 856 17.75 8.10 -2.70
N TYR A 857 18.46 8.60 -3.71
CA TYR A 857 19.40 7.80 -4.50
C TYR A 857 20.52 7.21 -3.63
N ALA A 858 21.09 8.03 -2.73
CA ALA A 858 22.13 7.58 -1.80
C ALA A 858 21.59 6.50 -0.84
N ALA A 859 20.40 6.70 -0.28
CA ALA A 859 19.81 5.74 0.65
C ALA A 859 19.43 4.42 -0.01
N LEU A 860 18.88 4.45 -1.23
CA LEU A 860 18.56 3.26 -2.00
C LEU A 860 19.84 2.48 -2.38
N ALA A 861 20.89 3.17 -2.81
CA ALA A 861 22.17 2.55 -3.13
C ALA A 861 22.85 1.94 -1.89
N ALA A 862 22.81 2.63 -0.74
CA ALA A 862 23.39 2.14 0.51
C ALA A 862 22.69 0.90 1.08
N GLY A 863 21.43 0.66 0.69
CA GLY A 863 20.69 -0.55 1.07
C GLY A 863 21.10 -1.81 0.31
N LEU A 864 21.91 -1.69 -0.74
CA LEU A 864 22.30 -2.81 -1.59
C LEU A 864 23.47 -3.62 -0.99
N PRO A 865 23.45 -4.96 -1.09
CA PRO A 865 24.55 -5.80 -0.62
C PRO A 865 25.90 -5.40 -1.23
N GLY A 866 26.95 -5.39 -0.40
CA GLY A 866 28.31 -5.03 -0.83
C GLY A 866 28.62 -3.52 -0.80
N VAL A 867 27.60 -2.66 -0.69
CA VAL A 867 27.77 -1.21 -0.49
C VAL A 867 27.96 -0.93 1.00
N GLN A 868 29.08 -0.31 1.37
CA GLN A 868 29.30 0.17 2.73
C GLN A 868 28.56 1.48 2.96
N ARG A 869 28.78 2.44 2.04
CA ARG A 869 28.17 3.77 2.08
C ARG A 869 27.92 4.25 0.65
N ALA A 870 26.96 5.14 0.48
CA ALA A 870 26.71 5.81 -0.78
C ALA A 870 26.36 7.28 -0.54
N ALA A 871 26.68 8.13 -1.51
CA ALA A 871 26.25 9.51 -1.59
C ALA A 871 25.79 9.82 -3.01
N ALA A 872 24.92 10.82 -3.16
CA ALA A 872 24.50 11.23 -4.48
C ALA A 872 24.36 12.76 -4.58
N GLU A 873 24.36 13.25 -5.82
CA GLU A 873 24.11 14.64 -6.16
C GLU A 873 23.27 14.66 -7.45
N ILE A 874 22.30 15.59 -7.53
CA ILE A 874 21.54 15.83 -8.76
C ILE A 874 22.04 17.13 -9.36
N ARG A 875 22.46 17.08 -10.64
CA ARG A 875 22.97 18.25 -11.34
C ARG A 875 22.45 18.33 -12.77
N TRP A 876 22.25 19.56 -13.22
CA TRP A 876 21.90 19.85 -14.61
C TRP A 876 23.14 19.82 -15.50
N THR A 877 23.15 18.98 -16.53
CA THR A 877 24.29 18.88 -17.48
C THR A 877 24.12 19.68 -18.77
N GLY A 878 23.07 20.51 -18.84
CA GLY A 878 22.79 21.37 -20.00
C GLY A 878 21.62 20.90 -20.86
N GLY A 879 21.24 19.61 -20.77
CA GLY A 879 20.09 19.03 -21.48
C GLY A 879 19.20 18.12 -20.63
N VAL A 880 19.76 17.48 -19.60
CA VAL A 880 19.05 16.54 -18.72
C VAL A 880 19.53 16.74 -17.27
N GLN A 881 18.70 16.36 -16.31
CA GLN A 881 19.13 16.25 -14.92
C GLN A 881 19.81 14.90 -14.74
N GLU A 882 21.06 14.89 -14.27
CA GLU A 882 21.77 13.65 -13.96
C GLU A 882 21.85 13.45 -12.44
N ALA A 883 21.47 12.25 -11.98
CA ALA A 883 21.73 11.76 -10.64
C ALA A 883 23.08 11.03 -10.63
N HIS A 884 24.08 11.65 -10.00
CA HIS A 884 25.42 11.08 -9.82
C HIS A 884 25.48 10.39 -8.46
N VAL A 885 25.69 9.08 -8.45
CA VAL A 885 25.75 8.25 -7.25
C VAL A 885 27.16 7.69 -7.09
N ALA A 886 27.78 7.96 -5.94
CA ALA A 886 29.11 7.53 -5.59
C ALA A 886 29.06 6.39 -4.54
N ILE A 887 29.78 5.30 -4.81
CA ILE A 887 29.74 4.07 -4.02
C ILE A 887 31.08 3.84 -3.31
N ASP A 888 30.99 3.61 -2.00
CA ASP A 888 32.06 3.12 -1.14
C ASP A 888 31.72 1.68 -0.75
N ALA A 889 32.59 0.72 -1.09
CA ALA A 889 32.32 -0.72 -0.98
C ALA A 889 33.00 -1.35 0.23
N TYR A 890 32.37 -2.39 0.79
CA TYR A 890 32.96 -3.12 1.91
C TYR A 890 34.30 -3.78 1.52
N GLY A 891 35.35 -3.49 2.31
CA GLY A 891 36.64 -4.18 2.21
C GLY A 891 37.48 -3.86 0.98
N ALA A 892 37.04 -2.93 0.12
CA ALA A 892 37.77 -2.51 -1.07
C ALA A 892 37.73 -0.99 -1.25
N ALA A 893 38.90 -0.35 -1.41
CA ALA A 893 39.00 1.09 -1.66
C ALA A 893 38.41 1.51 -3.02
N THR A 894 38.25 0.57 -3.95
CA THR A 894 37.57 0.78 -5.23
C THR A 894 36.53 -0.32 -5.43
N PRO A 895 35.24 0.01 -5.61
CA PRO A 895 34.20 -0.97 -5.86
C PRO A 895 34.47 -1.75 -7.16
N PRO A 896 34.21 -3.07 -7.20
CA PRO A 896 34.31 -3.85 -8.42
C PRO A 896 33.26 -3.39 -9.44
N PRO A 897 33.54 -3.47 -10.76
CA PRO A 897 32.59 -3.06 -11.80
C PRO A 897 31.22 -3.74 -11.69
N GLU A 898 31.21 -5.03 -11.35
CA GLU A 898 29.98 -5.81 -11.18
C GLU A 898 29.04 -5.23 -10.10
N LEU A 899 29.60 -4.68 -9.02
CA LEU A 899 28.82 -4.02 -7.97
C LEU A 899 28.23 -2.69 -8.48
N LEU A 900 29.02 -1.90 -9.21
CA LEU A 900 28.54 -0.64 -9.78
C LEU A 900 27.39 -0.87 -10.78
N ASP A 901 27.52 -1.88 -11.64
CA ASP A 901 26.48 -2.26 -12.60
C ASP A 901 25.22 -2.76 -11.88
N ALA A 902 25.37 -3.58 -10.83
CA ALA A 902 24.24 -4.04 -10.03
C ALA A 902 23.50 -2.88 -9.34
N VAL A 903 24.23 -1.90 -8.80
CA VAL A 903 23.65 -0.70 -8.18
C VAL A 903 22.95 0.18 -9.23
N ALA A 904 23.60 0.42 -10.38
CA ALA A 904 23.00 1.20 -11.47
C ALA A 904 21.69 0.57 -11.95
N HIS A 905 21.71 -0.73 -12.16
CA HIS A 905 20.56 -1.49 -12.63
C HIS A 905 19.40 -1.49 -11.63
N SER A 906 19.71 -1.62 -10.34
CA SER A 906 18.70 -1.56 -9.27
C SER A 906 18.06 -0.16 -9.18
N LEU A 907 18.87 0.90 -9.24
CA LEU A 907 18.40 2.28 -9.17
C LEU A 907 17.59 2.72 -10.39
N GLU A 908 17.76 2.07 -11.56
CA GLU A 908 17.01 2.39 -12.77
C GLU A 908 15.49 2.22 -12.56
N THR A 909 15.07 1.22 -11.80
CA THR A 909 13.66 0.98 -11.43
C THR A 909 13.06 2.11 -10.57
N TYR A 910 13.90 2.79 -9.78
CA TYR A 910 13.49 3.89 -8.90
C TYR A 910 13.72 5.28 -9.51
N ARG A 911 14.44 5.35 -10.63
CA ARG A 911 14.87 6.60 -11.25
C ARG A 911 13.66 7.43 -11.68
N ARG A 912 13.74 8.73 -11.43
CA ARG A 912 12.75 9.67 -11.93
C ARG A 912 12.79 9.73 -13.47
N ILE A 913 11.61 9.69 -14.09
CA ILE A 913 11.47 9.90 -15.54
C ILE A 913 12.11 11.23 -15.95
N GLY A 914 12.91 11.21 -17.02
CA GLY A 914 13.62 12.38 -17.54
C GLY A 914 14.89 12.76 -16.76
N HIS A 915 15.36 11.93 -15.82
CA HIS A 915 16.71 12.03 -15.25
C HIS A 915 17.63 10.99 -15.88
N ASP A 916 18.91 11.24 -15.96
CA ASP A 916 19.90 10.22 -16.31
C ASP A 916 20.62 9.77 -15.03
N LEU A 917 21.04 8.50 -14.98
CA LEU A 917 21.70 7.92 -13.82
C LEU A 917 23.16 7.62 -14.14
N VAL A 918 24.06 8.08 -13.27
CA VAL A 918 25.50 7.80 -13.35
C VAL A 918 25.95 7.24 -12.01
N VAL A 919 26.37 5.98 -11.99
CA VAL A 919 26.91 5.32 -10.80
C VAL A 919 28.41 5.14 -10.96
N GLY A 920 29.18 5.52 -9.94
CA GLY A 920 30.64 5.42 -9.95
C GLY A 920 31.24 5.22 -8.56
N PRO A 921 32.56 5.04 -8.46
CA PRO A 921 33.24 4.91 -7.18
C PRO A 921 33.24 6.23 -6.40
N ALA A 922 33.41 6.14 -5.08
CA ALA A 922 33.70 7.28 -4.22
C ALA A 922 34.95 8.04 -4.71
N ARG A 923 34.88 9.37 -4.75
CA ARG A 923 36.03 10.19 -5.13
C ARG A 923 36.93 10.42 -3.92
N LEU A 924 38.01 9.66 -3.84
CA LEU A 924 39.01 9.84 -2.80
C LEU A 924 39.78 11.15 -3.00
N VAL A 925 39.91 11.94 -1.94
CA VAL A 925 40.63 13.22 -1.92
C VAL A 925 41.86 13.08 -1.02
N PRO A 926 43.05 12.87 -1.62
CA PRO A 926 44.28 12.77 -0.85
C PRO A 926 44.67 14.12 -0.26
N LEU A 927 45.09 14.10 1.01
CA LEU A 927 45.43 15.29 1.78
C LEU A 927 46.95 15.45 1.95
N ASP A 928 47.41 16.69 2.03
CA ASP A 928 48.78 17.04 2.42
C ASP A 928 48.72 17.80 3.75
N ILE A 929 49.17 17.11 4.81
CA ILE A 929 49.03 17.54 6.19
C ILE A 929 50.41 17.61 6.83
N ALA A 930 50.72 18.74 7.45
CA ALA A 930 51.95 18.92 8.21
C ALA A 930 51.65 19.43 9.63
N LEU A 931 52.28 18.81 10.61
CA LEU A 931 52.11 19.08 12.04
C LEU A 931 53.45 19.46 12.66
N THR A 932 53.43 20.45 13.54
CA THR A 932 54.52 20.74 14.48
C THR A 932 54.02 20.47 15.88
N VAL A 933 54.68 19.55 16.58
CA VAL A 933 54.28 19.04 17.89
C VAL A 933 55.38 19.35 18.90
N CYS A 934 55.02 19.93 20.05
CA CYS A 934 55.94 20.12 21.17
C CYS A 934 55.78 18.97 22.17
N ALA A 935 56.88 18.33 22.56
CA ALA A 935 56.90 17.25 23.55
C ALA A 935 57.12 17.79 24.98
N LEU A 936 56.40 17.22 25.94
CA LEU A 936 56.62 17.46 27.37
C LEU A 936 57.98 16.90 27.81
N PRO A 937 58.69 17.57 28.74
CA PRO A 937 59.95 17.07 29.29
C PRO A 937 59.83 15.64 29.85
N GLY A 938 60.85 14.81 29.60
CA GLY A 938 60.93 13.44 30.11
C GLY A 938 60.22 12.36 29.27
N HIS A 939 59.61 12.73 28.13
CA HIS A 939 59.05 11.77 27.17
C HIS A 939 59.98 11.58 25.96
N GLN A 940 60.13 10.33 25.50
CA GLN A 940 60.95 10.06 24.33
C GLN A 940 60.23 10.48 23.04
N HIS A 941 60.87 11.34 22.24
CA HIS A 941 60.32 11.82 20.96
C HIS A 941 59.92 10.67 20.02
N GLY A 942 60.69 9.58 19.99
CA GLY A 942 60.38 8.41 19.16
C GLY A 942 59.05 7.74 19.53
N GLN A 943 58.74 7.64 20.83
CA GLN A 943 57.49 7.03 21.31
C GLN A 943 56.27 7.90 20.95
N ILE A 944 56.39 9.23 21.11
CA ILE A 944 55.35 10.18 20.71
C ILE A 944 55.10 10.10 19.21
N LEU A 945 56.16 10.05 18.40
CA LEU A 945 56.04 9.98 16.93
C LEU A 945 55.34 8.70 16.48
N THR A 946 55.73 7.55 17.02
CA THR A 946 55.08 6.25 16.73
C THR A 946 53.60 6.29 17.08
N GLU A 947 53.26 6.87 18.24
CA GLU A 947 51.87 6.94 18.70
C GLU A 947 51.03 7.92 17.87
N LEU A 948 51.59 9.06 17.44
CA LEU A 948 50.92 10.01 16.54
C LEU A 948 50.63 9.38 15.18
N TYR A 949 51.61 8.70 14.56
CA TYR A 949 51.38 7.98 13.31
C TYR A 949 50.33 6.87 13.47
N ARG A 950 50.32 6.19 14.63
CA ARG A 950 49.33 5.15 14.93
C ARG A 950 47.91 5.72 15.04
N VAL A 951 47.73 6.80 15.81
CA VAL A 951 46.42 7.41 16.08
C VAL A 951 45.86 8.17 14.88
N LEU A 952 46.72 8.84 14.11
CA LEU A 952 46.32 9.55 12.89
C LEU A 952 46.21 8.61 11.67
N GLY A 953 46.86 7.44 11.69
CA GLY A 953 46.89 6.52 10.55
C GLY A 953 45.57 5.79 10.25
N THR A 954 45.67 4.83 9.34
CA THR A 954 44.55 4.03 8.79
C THR A 954 44.23 2.76 9.59
N GLY A 955 45.03 2.46 10.61
CA GLY A 955 44.91 1.23 11.40
C GLY A 955 43.83 1.25 12.49
N ARG A 956 43.54 0.08 13.06
CA ARG A 956 42.70 -0.05 14.26
C ARG A 956 43.54 0.11 15.52
N LEU A 957 43.06 0.92 16.46
CA LEU A 957 43.70 1.20 17.74
C LEU A 957 43.28 0.18 18.81
N SER A 958 44.03 0.11 19.91
CA SER A 958 43.68 -0.69 21.10
C SER A 958 42.28 -0.35 21.62
N GLY A 959 41.48 -1.38 21.91
CA GLY A 959 40.09 -1.23 22.37
C GLY A 959 39.05 -1.04 21.26
N GLY A 960 39.41 -1.29 20.00
CA GLY A 960 38.47 -1.26 18.87
C GLY A 960 38.20 0.12 18.28
N ARG A 961 38.88 1.16 18.77
CA ARG A 961 38.79 2.52 18.19
C ARG A 961 39.49 2.56 16.83
N LEU A 962 38.97 3.35 15.91
CA LEU A 962 39.58 3.56 14.58
C LEU A 962 40.59 4.71 14.62
N GLY A 963 41.67 4.60 13.85
CA GLY A 963 42.57 5.73 13.57
C GLY A 963 41.84 6.86 12.81
N PHE A 964 42.38 8.07 12.84
CA PHE A 964 41.70 9.25 12.29
C PHE A 964 41.41 9.12 10.78
N PHE A 965 42.38 8.62 10.00
CA PHE A 965 42.24 8.41 8.55
C PHE A 965 41.86 6.96 8.19
N HIS A 966 41.35 6.17 9.13
CA HIS A 966 40.81 4.85 8.81
C HIS A 966 39.64 4.98 7.82
N ALA A 967 39.53 4.09 6.84
CA ALA A 967 38.51 4.13 5.79
C ALA A 967 37.07 4.27 6.37
N ASP A 968 36.75 3.47 7.39
CA ASP A 968 35.47 3.53 8.10
C ASP A 968 35.24 4.77 8.99
N ALA A 969 36.27 5.60 9.25
CA ALA A 969 36.21 6.71 10.23
C ALA A 969 35.81 8.06 9.62
N LEU A 970 35.94 8.22 8.30
CA LEU A 970 35.55 9.41 7.54
C LEU A 970 34.53 9.04 6.48
N THR A 971 33.51 9.88 6.29
CA THR A 971 32.43 9.63 5.31
C THR A 971 32.33 10.69 4.22
N PHE A 972 31.42 10.49 3.28
CA PHE A 972 31.15 11.38 2.15
C PHE A 972 30.86 12.81 2.59
N GLY A 973 31.53 13.77 1.97
CA GLY A 973 31.35 15.20 2.24
C GLY A 973 31.77 15.65 3.64
N GLU A 974 32.30 14.74 4.48
CA GLU A 974 32.71 15.07 5.85
C GLU A 974 33.92 16.01 5.84
N PRO A 975 33.80 17.24 6.38
CA PRO A 975 34.92 18.16 6.37
C PRO A 975 35.99 17.76 7.37
N VAL A 976 37.27 17.85 6.97
CA VAL A 976 38.39 17.64 7.88
C VAL A 976 38.62 18.91 8.69
N ARG A 977 38.18 18.88 9.96
CA ARG A 977 38.30 19.99 10.89
C ARG A 977 39.66 19.98 11.59
N LEU A 978 40.35 21.10 11.53
CA LEU A 978 41.65 21.30 12.17
C LEU A 978 41.57 21.04 13.69
N SER A 979 40.48 21.48 14.34
CA SER A 979 40.25 21.27 15.77
C SER A 979 40.17 19.80 16.16
N ARG A 980 39.55 18.94 15.35
CA ARG A 980 39.45 17.49 15.61
C ARG A 980 40.81 16.83 15.46
N LEU A 981 41.58 17.23 14.45
CA LEU A 981 42.92 16.71 14.19
C LEU A 981 43.90 17.11 15.32
N VAL A 982 43.84 18.37 15.76
CA VAL A 982 44.61 18.87 16.92
C VAL A 982 44.18 18.15 18.20
N ALA A 983 42.89 17.97 18.46
CA ALA A 983 42.41 17.28 19.66
C ALA A 983 42.90 15.83 19.74
N VAL A 984 42.88 15.12 18.61
CA VAL A 984 43.35 13.74 18.52
C VAL A 984 44.86 13.64 18.74
N ALA A 985 45.64 14.55 18.14
CA ALA A 985 47.09 14.60 18.33
C ALA A 985 47.49 15.05 19.75
N ALA A 986 46.79 16.04 20.32
CA ALA A 986 47.05 16.55 21.68
C ALA A 986 46.67 15.56 22.78
N ALA A 987 45.80 14.59 22.50
CA ALA A 987 45.44 13.53 23.44
C ALA A 987 46.54 12.44 23.57
N VAL A 988 47.58 12.47 22.73
CA VAL A 988 48.71 11.53 22.83
C VAL A 988 49.54 11.87 24.08
N PRO A 989 49.79 10.90 24.98
CA PRO A 989 50.61 11.12 26.16
C PRO A 989 51.99 11.66 25.80
N GLY A 990 52.40 12.75 26.46
CA GLY A 990 53.68 13.42 26.21
C GLY A 990 53.62 14.58 25.22
N VAL A 991 52.46 14.90 24.64
CA VAL A 991 52.28 16.09 23.79
C VAL A 991 51.89 17.31 24.63
N GLU A 992 52.66 18.40 24.52
CA GLU A 992 52.39 19.69 25.18
C GLU A 992 51.49 20.58 24.30
N SER A 993 51.81 20.69 23.01
CA SER A 993 51.04 21.51 22.07
C SER A 993 51.17 20.97 20.64
N VAL A 994 50.13 21.17 19.82
CA VAL A 994 50.11 20.79 18.41
C VAL A 994 49.73 22.00 17.56
N GLN A 995 50.52 22.29 16.54
CA GLN A 995 50.25 23.31 15.54
C GLN A 995 50.19 22.67 14.16
N VAL A 996 49.09 22.87 13.44
CA VAL A 996 48.98 22.44 12.04
C VAL A 996 49.62 23.51 11.14
N THR A 997 50.71 23.15 10.48
CA THR A 997 51.45 24.05 9.57
C THR A 997 50.96 23.95 8.14
N ARG A 998 50.36 22.81 7.74
CA ARG A 998 49.79 22.59 6.41
C ARG A 998 48.51 21.75 6.50
N LEU A 999 47.46 22.20 5.82
CA LEU A 999 46.21 21.47 5.63
C LEU A 999 45.65 21.86 4.26
N LYS A 1000 45.86 21.01 3.26
CA LYS A 1000 45.34 21.23 1.91
C LYS A 1000 45.05 19.90 1.21
N ARG A 1001 44.36 19.97 0.07
CA ARG A 1001 44.28 18.84 -0.87
C ARG A 1001 45.64 18.69 -1.55
N LEU A 1002 46.14 17.45 -1.67
CA LEU A 1002 47.52 17.18 -2.13
C LEU A 1002 47.82 17.81 -3.51
N PHE A 1003 46.89 17.70 -4.46
CA PHE A 1003 47.04 18.15 -5.84
C PHE A 1003 46.47 19.55 -6.13
N HIS A 1004 46.17 20.34 -5.10
CA HIS A 1004 45.65 21.70 -5.26
C HIS A 1004 46.48 22.71 -4.45
N GLU A 1005 46.41 23.98 -4.86
CA GLU A 1005 46.93 25.09 -4.07
C GLU A 1005 46.09 25.31 -2.80
N GLU A 1006 46.71 25.83 -1.75
CA GLU A 1006 46.04 26.19 -0.49
C GLU A 1006 45.05 27.33 -0.75
N ARG A 1007 43.78 27.15 -0.36
CA ARG A 1007 42.67 28.10 -0.54
C ARG A 1007 42.14 28.63 0.80
N GLY A 1008 43.01 28.73 1.81
CA GLY A 1008 42.68 29.29 3.12
C GLY A 1008 42.08 28.29 4.11
N GLU A 1009 42.08 26.99 3.81
CA GLU A 1009 41.49 25.93 4.66
C GLU A 1009 42.06 25.93 6.08
N ARG A 1010 43.36 26.25 6.23
CA ARG A 1010 44.04 26.38 7.52
C ARG A 1010 43.57 27.59 8.32
N ALA A 1011 43.33 28.73 7.65
CA ALA A 1011 42.84 29.96 8.30
C ALA A 1011 41.38 29.81 8.74
N ASP A 1012 40.56 29.15 7.91
CA ASP A 1012 39.17 28.81 8.22
C ASP A 1012 39.05 27.68 9.25
N GLY A 1013 40.13 26.93 9.49
CA GLY A 1013 40.18 25.79 10.41
C GLY A 1013 39.42 24.55 9.90
N VAL A 1014 39.07 24.50 8.62
CA VAL A 1014 38.28 23.42 8.03
C VAL A 1014 38.61 23.22 6.54
N LEU A 1015 38.90 21.98 6.15
CA LEU A 1015 38.99 21.56 4.76
C LEU A 1015 37.66 20.94 4.35
N ARG A 1016 36.97 21.58 3.39
CA ARG A 1016 35.65 21.14 2.90
C ARG A 1016 35.80 20.13 1.76
N LEU A 1017 34.95 19.10 1.78
CA LEU A 1017 34.81 18.10 0.74
C LEU A 1017 33.47 18.28 0.02
N GLY A 1018 33.42 17.90 -1.26
CA GLY A 1018 32.19 17.79 -2.03
C GLY A 1018 31.35 16.59 -1.59
N PRO A 1019 30.06 16.53 -1.98
CA PRO A 1019 29.13 15.51 -1.50
C PRO A 1019 29.53 14.08 -1.89
N LEU A 1020 30.26 13.91 -3.01
CA LEU A 1020 30.73 12.60 -3.50
C LEU A 1020 32.20 12.30 -3.11
N GLU A 1021 32.81 13.14 -2.28
CA GLU A 1021 34.24 13.07 -1.93
C GLU A 1021 34.47 12.49 -0.52
N ILE A 1022 35.51 11.67 -0.37
CA ILE A 1022 35.98 11.13 0.93
C ILE A 1022 37.46 11.51 1.12
N ALA A 1023 37.81 12.07 2.27
CA ALA A 1023 39.21 12.39 2.58
C ALA A 1023 40.03 11.13 2.86
N THR A 1024 41.24 11.08 2.30
CA THR A 1024 42.19 9.99 2.55
C THR A 1024 43.60 10.53 2.84
N CYS A 1025 44.32 9.82 3.71
CA CYS A 1025 45.72 10.07 4.03
C CYS A 1025 46.29 8.80 4.69
N ASP A 1026 46.78 7.86 3.87
CA ASP A 1026 47.40 6.63 4.38
C ASP A 1026 48.86 6.81 4.80
N ASN A 1027 49.52 7.86 4.29
CA ASN A 1027 50.93 8.16 4.52
C ASN A 1027 51.84 6.97 4.16
N ASP A 1028 51.48 6.24 3.11
CA ASP A 1028 52.25 5.12 2.59
C ASP A 1028 53.39 5.64 1.67
N PRO A 1029 54.67 5.40 2.00
CA PRO A 1029 55.80 5.84 1.17
C PRO A 1029 55.79 5.23 -0.23
N ASP A 1030 55.19 4.05 -0.41
CA ASP A 1030 55.08 3.37 -1.71
C ASP A 1030 53.91 3.92 -2.53
N ARG A 1031 53.00 4.69 -1.91
CA ARG A 1031 51.80 5.30 -2.54
C ARG A 1031 51.57 6.74 -2.06
N PRO A 1032 52.53 7.66 -2.28
CA PRO A 1032 52.43 9.04 -1.82
C PRO A 1032 51.23 9.81 -2.41
N GLU A 1033 50.68 9.33 -3.53
CA GLU A 1033 49.46 9.86 -4.15
C GLU A 1033 48.20 9.73 -3.27
N ASN A 1034 48.20 8.88 -2.25
CA ASN A 1034 47.08 8.66 -1.34
C ASN A 1034 47.06 9.59 -0.12
N GLY A 1035 48.03 10.49 -0.04
CA GLY A 1035 48.10 11.53 0.99
C GLY A 1035 49.39 11.47 1.81
N LEU A 1036 49.80 12.62 2.30
CA LEU A 1036 51.06 12.84 2.99
C LEU A 1036 50.81 13.39 4.39
N LEU A 1037 51.44 12.77 5.40
CA LEU A 1037 51.42 13.22 6.78
C LEU A 1037 52.85 13.44 7.28
N ASP A 1038 53.23 14.71 7.39
CA ASP A 1038 54.53 15.13 7.92
C ASP A 1038 54.39 15.62 9.36
N ILE A 1039 55.23 15.11 10.27
CA ILE A 1039 55.19 15.44 11.69
C ILE A 1039 56.59 15.85 12.16
N SER A 1040 56.72 17.11 12.56
CA SER A 1040 57.92 17.69 13.14
C SER A 1040 57.79 17.81 14.66
N LEU A 1041 58.77 17.29 15.41
CA LEU A 1041 58.79 17.33 16.88
C LEU A 1041 59.79 18.37 17.40
N GLY A 1042 59.31 19.32 18.21
CA GLY A 1042 60.09 20.28 18.99
C GLY A 1042 59.96 20.03 20.50
N GLY A 1043 60.80 20.67 21.31
CA GLY A 1043 60.83 20.51 22.78
C GLY A 1043 62.21 20.16 23.33
N ALA A 1044 62.41 20.33 24.63
CA ALA A 1044 63.65 19.96 25.31
C ALA A 1044 63.72 18.44 25.49
N ARG A 1045 64.81 17.83 24.98
CA ARG A 1045 65.09 16.39 25.08
C ARG A 1045 65.22 15.90 26.51
#